data_AF-A0A4Q2DAB5-F1
#
_entry.id   AF-A0A4Q2DAB5-F1
#
_cell.length_a   1.000
_cell.length_b   1.000
_cell.length_c   1.000
_cell.angle_alpha   90.00
_cell.angle_beta   90.00
_cell.angle_gamma   90.00
#
_symmetry.space_group_name_H-M   'P 1'
#
loop_
_entity.id
_entity.type
_entity.pdbx_description
1 polymer ?
#
loop_
_entity_poly.entity_id
_entity_poly.type
_entity_poly.pdbx_seq_one_letter_code
_entity_poly.pdbx_strand_id
1 'polypeptide(L)'
;MLWRPLGLLLASLSFVGLAQSQTLAATEWCDEVGENNICWQRYYDEELEIGWGYLFPQGGPPTGTAGDTNEFIGILIAPAAVGWIGNSLGGGMRSNPLVVGWMNGSSAVVSVRRTESYSPPQPMRGPATTILGGSGITSTRHQRIIYRCRNCTTWTGGSGGINLDGNSTFGFALHGSLKPNQPANASSSLYLHTLAGEHQLNVESAKSAQYWDILQDLQGLPMLTAPASTTTTSSTGSAGSLSCPGAPAPSYTMNVAQGWKGAPVLGGLTGPRSLSMDDRGHLLVLERGKGVTAHTLDENGCVVNSTVVIEDTSLNHGLDLAPSGDKLIASSADIAWSWNYDSASMDATNKTTLITGMNNPGHTTRTLWISRKDPNYLLVSVGSDGNIDGPSIREETGRAQIRVFDMRRIPSGGLAYSSSGEVMGYGLRNDVGIAEDRNGTIHSVENSLDNAYRTIDGDRKDIHTNNPAEKVYKLGDPTKPTGLFGGYPYCYTVWEGEDFDDTDMRPGDWFVQAPNSTINDDWCSENSANPTVLLPPHTAPLDMKFGAHENDTNLYVSLHGSWNRDPPQGYKVVVVPGNFSRWGEWSPSVNLSATKTSYEDLLTNRNEAECQNGCFRPRRVRGGVPASKGSGITTIEFYEHWYYKVWDWDCNL
;
A
#
# COMPACT_ATOMS: atom_id res chain seq x y z
N MET A 1 -4.09 -8.96 -58.92
CA MET A 1 -3.78 -7.63 -59.48
C MET A 1 -4.93 -6.70 -59.10
N LEU A 2 -4.60 -5.56 -58.50
CA LEU A 2 -5.41 -4.34 -58.31
C LEU A 2 -6.53 -4.31 -57.24
N TRP A 3 -6.19 -3.58 -56.17
CA TRP A 3 -7.05 -2.83 -55.24
C TRP A 3 -7.91 -1.76 -55.94
N ARG A 4 -9.12 -1.51 -55.39
CA ARG A 4 -9.53 -0.19 -54.82
C ARG A 4 -10.87 -0.30 -54.04
N PRO A 5 -11.06 0.49 -52.95
CA PRO A 5 -12.20 0.37 -52.04
C PRO A 5 -13.34 1.35 -52.36
N LEU A 6 -14.57 1.00 -51.97
CA LEU A 6 -15.73 1.91 -51.90
C LEU A 6 -16.05 2.14 -50.42
N GLY A 7 -16.10 3.42 -50.02
CA GLY A 7 -16.42 3.83 -48.66
C GLY A 7 -17.91 3.69 -48.32
N LEU A 8 -18.18 3.43 -47.05
CA LEU A 8 -19.48 3.66 -46.42
C LEU A 8 -19.26 4.40 -45.10
N LEU A 9 -19.95 5.54 -44.97
CA LEU A 9 -20.04 6.36 -43.78
C LEU A 9 -20.65 5.55 -42.62
N LEU A 10 -19.95 5.52 -41.47
CA LEU A 10 -20.60 5.35 -40.18
C LEU A 10 -20.70 6.72 -39.50
N ALA A 11 -21.94 7.18 -39.30
CA ALA A 11 -22.25 8.28 -38.43
C ALA A 11 -22.10 7.81 -36.97
N SER A 12 -21.05 8.28 -36.29
CA SER A 12 -20.90 8.16 -34.85
C SER A 12 -21.82 9.17 -34.17
N LEU A 13 -22.94 8.72 -33.60
CA LEU A 13 -23.65 9.47 -32.57
C LEU A 13 -22.81 9.41 -31.29
N SER A 14 -22.10 10.50 -31.00
CA SER A 14 -21.46 10.73 -29.71
C SER A 14 -22.54 11.03 -28.66
N PHE A 15 -22.83 10.08 -27.78
CA PHE A 15 -23.46 10.39 -26.50
C PHE A 15 -22.41 11.06 -25.61
N VAL A 16 -22.42 12.40 -25.59
CA VAL A 16 -21.70 13.19 -24.58
C VAL A 16 -22.52 13.10 -23.29
N GLY A 17 -22.18 12.15 -22.44
CA GLY A 17 -22.52 12.22 -21.02
C GLY A 17 -21.70 13.35 -20.40
N LEU A 18 -22.31 14.52 -20.21
CA LEU A 18 -21.77 15.60 -19.39
C LEU A 18 -21.81 15.15 -17.91
N ALA A 19 -20.84 14.34 -17.50
CA ALA A 19 -20.37 14.40 -16.13
C ALA A 19 -19.54 15.69 -16.03
N GLN A 20 -20.16 16.77 -15.55
CA GLN A 20 -19.38 17.90 -15.04
C GLN A 20 -18.63 17.40 -13.80
N SER A 21 -17.43 16.85 -14.02
CA SER A 21 -16.38 16.90 -13.02
C SER A 21 -16.24 18.37 -12.65
N GLN A 22 -16.66 18.75 -11.43
CA GLN A 22 -16.30 20.04 -10.88
C GLN A 22 -14.78 20.00 -10.69
N THR A 23 -14.03 20.47 -11.69
CA THR A 23 -12.59 20.65 -11.53
C THR A 23 -12.37 21.65 -10.42
N LEU A 24 -11.81 21.19 -9.31
CA LEU A 24 -11.43 21.99 -8.16
C LEU A 24 -10.50 23.11 -8.64
N ALA A 25 -10.99 24.35 -8.58
CA ALA A 25 -10.33 25.53 -9.15
C ALA A 25 -9.66 26.35 -8.05
N ALA A 26 -8.44 26.80 -8.30
CA ALA A 26 -7.78 27.79 -7.46
C ALA A 26 -8.54 29.11 -7.47
N THR A 27 -8.63 29.78 -6.32
CA THR A 27 -9.30 31.08 -6.12
C THR A 27 -8.37 32.07 -5.42
N GLU A 28 -8.68 33.36 -5.47
CA GLU A 28 -7.90 34.38 -4.77
C GLU A 28 -8.05 34.22 -3.26
N TRP A 29 -6.94 34.25 -2.54
CA TRP A 29 -6.88 34.21 -1.08
C TRP A 29 -5.72 35.05 -0.57
N CYS A 30 -5.96 35.89 0.44
CA CYS A 30 -4.94 36.75 1.02
C CYS A 30 -4.45 36.23 2.38
N ASP A 31 -3.13 36.19 2.54
CA ASP A 31 -2.44 35.77 3.76
C ASP A 31 -1.77 36.96 4.44
N GLU A 32 -1.88 37.02 5.77
CA GLU A 32 -1.13 37.96 6.59
C GLU A 32 0.30 37.43 6.76
N VAL A 33 1.24 38.05 6.05
CA VAL A 33 2.67 37.71 6.07
C VAL A 33 3.47 38.89 6.62
N GLY A 34 3.76 38.84 7.93
CA GLY A 34 4.36 39.97 8.63
C GLY A 34 3.32 41.06 8.88
N GLU A 35 3.62 42.30 8.49
CA GLU A 35 2.67 43.43 8.53
C GLU A 35 1.92 43.61 7.19
N ASN A 36 2.24 42.79 6.19
CA ASN A 36 1.70 42.89 4.84
C ASN A 36 0.60 41.83 4.61
N ASN A 37 -0.39 42.18 3.80
CA ASN A 37 -1.40 41.24 3.31
C ASN A 37 -1.09 40.88 1.85
N ILE A 38 -0.73 39.62 1.59
CA ILE A 38 -0.32 39.15 0.27
C ILE A 38 -1.44 38.26 -0.29
N CYS A 39 -2.01 38.64 -1.42
CA CYS A 39 -3.03 37.85 -2.12
C CYS A 39 -2.40 36.88 -3.11
N TRP A 40 -2.85 35.63 -3.08
CA TRP A 40 -2.36 34.51 -3.87
C TRP A 40 -3.51 33.93 -4.69
N GLN A 41 -3.23 33.41 -5.88
CA GLN A 41 -4.15 32.48 -6.50
C GLN A 41 -3.87 31.08 -5.93
N ARG A 42 -4.80 30.54 -5.14
CA ARG A 42 -4.60 29.37 -4.29
C ARG A 42 -5.64 28.28 -4.52
N TYR A 43 -5.18 27.05 -4.70
CA TYR A 43 -6.00 25.87 -4.46
C TYR A 43 -5.89 25.47 -2.98
N TYR A 44 -7.01 25.20 -2.33
CA TYR A 44 -7.07 24.83 -0.91
C TYR A 44 -8.12 23.74 -0.72
N ASP A 45 -7.74 22.73 0.05
CA ASP A 45 -8.63 21.68 0.53
C ASP A 45 -8.97 21.99 1.99
N GLU A 46 -10.23 22.34 2.25
CA GLU A 46 -10.69 22.76 3.58
C GLU A 46 -10.70 21.61 4.60
N GLU A 47 -10.92 20.37 4.14
CA GLU A 47 -11.04 19.21 5.02
C GLU A 47 -9.66 18.73 5.49
N LEU A 48 -8.66 18.84 4.62
CA LEU A 48 -7.28 18.46 4.90
C LEU A 48 -6.40 19.62 5.36
N GLU A 49 -6.91 20.86 5.27
CA GLU A 49 -6.23 22.11 5.58
C GLU A 49 -4.91 22.33 4.78
N ILE A 50 -4.86 21.84 3.55
CA ILE A 50 -3.68 21.90 2.67
C ILE A 50 -3.91 22.85 1.50
N GLY A 51 -2.86 23.53 1.04
CA GLY A 51 -2.98 24.45 -0.07
C GLY A 51 -1.69 24.77 -0.81
N TRP A 52 -1.90 25.21 -2.07
CA TRP A 52 -0.86 25.60 -3.01
C TRP A 52 -1.25 26.93 -3.64
N GLY A 53 -0.48 27.97 -3.36
CA GLY A 53 -0.70 29.32 -3.88
C GLY A 53 0.44 29.80 -4.75
N TYR A 54 0.11 30.68 -5.70
CA TYR A 54 1.04 31.15 -6.72
C TYR A 54 0.90 32.65 -6.98
N LEU A 55 2.04 33.29 -7.24
CA LEU A 55 2.18 34.65 -7.75
C LEU A 55 3.15 34.65 -8.92
N PHE A 56 2.72 35.20 -10.06
CA PHE A 56 3.53 35.36 -11.26
C PHE A 56 3.80 36.85 -11.56
N PRO A 57 4.93 37.21 -12.18
CA PRO A 57 5.20 38.60 -12.53
C PRO A 57 4.30 39.11 -13.67
N GLN A 58 3.67 40.28 -13.50
CA GLN A 58 2.93 40.98 -14.56
C GLN A 58 3.83 42.00 -15.33
N GLY A 59 5.12 41.68 -15.50
CA GLY A 59 6.10 42.55 -16.15
C GLY A 59 7.55 42.11 -15.90
N GLY A 60 8.49 42.68 -16.66
CA GLY A 60 9.91 42.43 -16.46
C GLY A 60 10.42 42.95 -15.11
N PRO A 61 11.60 42.51 -14.66
CA PRO A 61 12.20 43.00 -13.41
C PRO A 61 12.46 44.52 -13.47
N PRO A 62 12.58 45.19 -12.31
CA PRO A 62 12.95 46.60 -12.24
C PRO A 62 14.22 46.91 -13.04
N THR A 63 14.30 48.11 -13.61
CA THR A 63 15.43 48.54 -14.43
C THR A 63 16.76 48.46 -13.65
N GLY A 64 17.72 47.71 -14.19
CA GLY A 64 19.03 47.48 -13.56
C GLY A 64 19.17 46.14 -12.81
N THR A 65 18.10 45.36 -12.71
CA THR A 65 18.13 43.99 -12.15
C THR A 65 18.23 42.95 -13.27
N ALA A 66 19.23 42.08 -13.23
CA ALA A 66 19.29 40.92 -14.12
C ALA A 66 18.27 39.86 -13.65
N GLY A 67 17.20 39.64 -14.40
CA GLY A 67 16.17 38.64 -14.09
C GLY A 67 15.40 38.19 -15.32
N ASP A 68 15.08 36.90 -15.39
CA ASP A 68 14.22 36.29 -16.40
C ASP A 68 12.78 36.25 -15.86
N THR A 69 11.77 36.41 -16.72
CA THR A 69 10.35 36.22 -16.38
C THR A 69 9.97 34.74 -16.18
N ASN A 70 10.93 33.82 -16.36
CA ASN A 70 10.80 32.40 -16.08
C ASN A 70 10.82 32.09 -14.57
N GLU A 71 9.92 32.70 -13.80
CA GLU A 71 9.84 32.51 -12.36
C GLU A 71 8.45 32.75 -11.78
N PHE A 72 8.26 32.29 -10.54
CA PHE A 72 7.10 32.59 -9.72
C PHE A 72 7.48 32.54 -8.22
N ILE A 73 6.62 33.11 -7.37
CA ILE A 73 6.63 32.88 -5.92
C ILE A 73 5.51 31.89 -5.61
N GLY A 74 5.85 30.81 -4.92
CA GLY A 74 4.90 29.81 -4.45
C GLY A 74 4.76 29.84 -2.93
N ILE A 75 3.59 29.43 -2.46
CA ILE A 75 3.31 29.15 -1.04
C ILE A 75 2.73 27.74 -0.91
N LEU A 76 3.35 26.93 -0.05
CA LEU A 76 2.83 25.63 0.38
C LEU A 76 2.28 25.76 1.80
N ILE A 77 1.06 25.26 1.99
CA ILE A 77 0.33 25.29 3.26
C ILE A 77 -0.07 23.86 3.60
N ALA A 78 0.25 23.42 4.81
CA ALA A 78 -0.21 22.13 5.31
C ALA A 78 -0.21 22.14 6.85
N PRO A 79 -0.99 21.27 7.53
CA PRO A 79 -0.83 21.07 8.96
C PRO A 79 0.63 20.75 9.34
N ALA A 80 1.07 21.20 10.52
CA ALA A 80 2.44 20.98 11.00
C ALA A 80 2.85 19.50 11.07
N ALA A 81 1.87 18.60 11.16
CA ALA A 81 2.08 17.15 11.16
C ALA A 81 2.45 16.59 9.77
N VAL A 82 2.09 17.27 8.67
CA VAL A 82 2.38 16.80 7.30
C VAL A 82 3.88 16.66 7.09
N GLY A 83 4.30 15.50 6.61
CA GLY A 83 5.71 15.16 6.48
C GLY A 83 6.41 15.94 5.38
N TRP A 84 5.81 15.97 4.19
CA TRP A 84 6.19 16.84 3.09
C TRP A 84 4.98 17.13 2.21
N ILE A 85 4.97 18.29 1.57
CA ILE A 85 3.94 18.73 0.63
C ILE A 85 4.62 19.16 -0.67
N GLY A 86 4.03 18.85 -1.82
CA GLY A 86 4.60 19.20 -3.10
C GLY A 86 3.57 19.35 -4.19
N ASN A 87 4.01 19.93 -5.29
CA ASN A 87 3.21 20.16 -6.48
C ASN A 87 4.00 19.85 -7.75
N SER A 88 3.31 19.24 -8.70
CA SER A 88 3.77 19.11 -10.07
C SER A 88 3.31 20.33 -10.87
N LEU A 89 4.24 20.97 -11.57
CA LEU A 89 3.96 22.18 -12.35
C LEU A 89 3.20 21.91 -13.66
N GLY A 90 3.01 20.64 -14.04
CA GLY A 90 2.38 20.25 -15.31
C GLY A 90 1.33 19.14 -15.19
N GLY A 91 0.64 19.05 -14.05
CA GLY A 91 -0.33 17.99 -13.77
C GLY A 91 0.36 16.71 -13.30
N GLY A 92 0.47 15.70 -14.17
CA GLY A 92 1.04 14.40 -13.80
C GLY A 92 2.50 14.46 -13.32
N MET A 93 2.93 13.44 -12.58
CA MET A 93 4.27 13.34 -11.97
C MET A 93 5.41 13.18 -12.99
N ARG A 94 5.19 12.40 -14.06
CA ARG A 94 6.25 12.02 -15.00
C ARG A 94 6.60 13.17 -15.94
N SER A 95 7.89 13.39 -16.16
CA SER A 95 8.47 14.35 -17.10
C SER A 95 8.10 15.82 -16.81
N ASN A 96 7.54 16.13 -15.65
CA ASN A 96 7.24 17.49 -15.17
C ASN A 96 8.10 17.83 -13.95
N PRO A 97 8.49 19.10 -13.74
CA PRO A 97 9.11 19.54 -12.50
C PRO A 97 8.15 19.42 -11.33
N LEU A 98 8.66 18.89 -10.22
CA LEU A 98 7.97 18.70 -8.96
C LEU A 98 8.63 19.59 -7.93
N VAL A 99 7.92 20.57 -7.37
CA VAL A 99 8.42 21.33 -6.22
C VAL A 99 7.92 20.63 -4.97
N VAL A 100 8.83 20.31 -4.05
CA VAL A 100 8.51 19.65 -2.78
C VAL A 100 9.10 20.47 -1.64
N GLY A 101 8.30 20.69 -0.60
CA GLY A 101 8.70 21.40 0.61
C GLY A 101 8.30 20.67 1.90
N TRP A 102 9.08 20.89 2.95
CA TRP A 102 8.80 20.38 4.30
C TRP A 102 9.53 21.21 5.36
N MET A 103 9.09 21.07 6.61
CA MET A 103 9.75 21.69 7.76
C MET A 103 10.75 20.72 8.43
N ASN A 104 12.00 21.15 8.60
CA ASN A 104 13.00 20.51 9.45
C ASN A 104 13.18 21.32 10.74
N GLY A 105 12.53 20.90 11.83
CA GLY A 105 12.35 21.76 13.01
C GLY A 105 11.57 23.02 12.61
N SER A 106 12.16 24.20 12.86
CA SER A 106 11.62 25.50 12.43
C SER A 106 12.14 25.95 11.05
N SER A 107 13.03 25.20 10.41
CA SER A 107 13.63 25.58 9.14
C SER A 107 12.90 24.93 7.98
N ALA A 108 12.38 25.71 7.04
CA ALA A 108 11.81 25.17 5.81
C ALA A 108 12.92 24.60 4.91
N VAL A 109 12.58 23.59 4.12
CA VAL A 109 13.41 23.02 3.06
C VAL A 109 12.55 22.89 1.81
N VAL A 110 13.09 23.27 0.65
CA VAL A 110 12.43 23.16 -0.66
C VAL A 110 13.38 22.52 -1.66
N SER A 111 12.84 21.69 -2.54
CA SER A 111 13.59 20.94 -3.56
C SER A 111 12.77 20.83 -4.84
N VAL A 112 13.38 21.15 -5.99
CA VAL A 112 12.78 20.88 -7.31
C VAL A 112 13.31 19.56 -7.82
N ARG A 113 12.41 18.68 -8.25
CA ARG A 113 12.70 17.30 -8.59
C ARG A 113 12.03 16.90 -9.89
N ARG A 114 12.49 15.79 -10.47
CA ARG A 114 11.93 15.24 -11.70
C ARG A 114 12.16 13.74 -11.79
N THR A 115 11.27 13.05 -12.49
CA THR A 115 11.45 11.66 -12.93
C THR A 115 10.85 11.48 -14.31
N GLU A 116 11.39 10.56 -15.10
CA GLU A 116 10.84 10.16 -16.42
C GLU A 116 10.01 8.88 -16.33
N SER A 117 9.94 8.24 -15.16
CA SER A 117 9.25 6.96 -14.93
C SER A 117 8.49 6.97 -13.60
N TYR A 118 7.72 5.91 -13.31
CA TYR A 118 7.11 5.71 -11.98
C TYR A 118 8.17 5.28 -10.97
N SER A 119 9.06 6.20 -10.61
CA SER A 119 10.18 6.00 -9.68
C SER A 119 10.37 7.24 -8.79
N PRO A 120 11.02 7.11 -7.61
CA PRO A 120 11.26 8.23 -6.73
C PRO A 120 11.99 9.39 -7.45
N PRO A 121 11.42 10.62 -7.42
CA PRO A 121 11.94 11.73 -8.21
C PRO A 121 13.26 12.24 -7.64
N GLN A 122 14.20 12.51 -8.53
CA GLN A 122 15.55 12.95 -8.19
C GLN A 122 15.64 14.49 -8.26
N PRO A 123 16.55 15.12 -7.49
CA PRO A 123 16.81 16.55 -7.60
C PRO A 123 17.12 16.98 -9.03
N MET A 124 16.46 18.03 -9.49
CA MET A 124 16.58 18.54 -10.86
C MET A 124 17.63 19.66 -10.93
N ARG A 125 18.52 19.60 -11.93
CA ARG A 125 19.46 20.68 -12.23
C ARG A 125 18.79 21.73 -13.12
N GLY A 126 19.00 23.03 -12.83
CA GLY A 126 18.52 24.14 -13.66
C GLY A 126 17.59 25.09 -12.90
N PRO A 127 16.48 24.59 -12.32
CA PRO A 127 15.65 25.37 -11.40
C PRO A 127 16.44 25.81 -10.17
N ALA A 128 16.21 27.04 -9.72
CA ALA A 128 16.82 27.59 -8.52
C ALA A 128 15.74 28.06 -7.54
N THR A 129 15.70 27.45 -6.36
CA THR A 129 14.75 27.79 -5.29
C THR A 129 15.39 28.63 -4.20
N THR A 130 14.65 29.60 -3.69
CA THR A 130 15.04 30.40 -2.53
C THR A 130 13.86 30.47 -1.58
N ILE A 131 14.06 30.05 -0.34
CA ILE A 131 13.04 30.14 0.72
C ILE A 131 12.98 31.60 1.16
N LEU A 132 11.76 32.13 1.26
CA LEU A 132 11.51 33.53 1.59
C LEU A 132 10.99 33.67 3.03
N GLY A 133 11.10 34.88 3.57
CA GLY A 133 10.61 35.26 4.90
C GLY A 133 9.13 35.02 5.08
N GLY A 134 8.69 34.93 6.34
CA GLY A 134 7.34 34.47 6.67
C GLY A 134 7.14 32.95 6.59
N SER A 135 8.13 32.20 6.09
CA SER A 135 8.12 30.73 6.16
C SER A 135 8.37 30.20 7.57
N GLY A 136 7.70 29.12 7.94
CA GLY A 136 7.89 28.41 9.21
C GLY A 136 6.61 27.76 9.71
N ILE A 137 6.51 27.53 11.02
CA ILE A 137 5.27 27.05 11.65
C ILE A 137 4.45 28.25 12.14
N THR A 138 3.20 28.36 11.68
CA THR A 138 2.26 29.42 12.09
C THR A 138 1.72 29.20 13.50
N SER A 139 1.09 30.23 14.08
CA SER A 139 0.38 30.13 15.37
C SER A 139 -0.77 29.11 15.36
N THR A 140 -1.38 28.89 14.19
CA THR A 140 -2.40 27.86 13.94
C THR A 140 -1.82 26.47 13.65
N ARG A 141 -0.53 26.24 13.95
CA ARG A 141 0.18 24.98 13.72
C ARG A 141 0.13 24.48 12.28
N HIS A 142 0.28 25.38 11.31
CA HIS A 142 0.48 25.02 9.91
C HIS A 142 1.94 25.25 9.51
N GLN A 143 2.47 24.39 8.65
CA GLN A 143 3.66 24.69 7.86
C GLN A 143 3.26 25.70 6.78
N ARG A 144 3.91 26.87 6.79
CA ARG A 144 3.86 27.84 5.69
C ARG A 144 5.24 27.89 5.06
N ILE A 145 5.35 27.51 3.80
CA ILE A 145 6.62 27.51 3.07
C ILE A 145 6.47 28.41 1.84
N ILE A 146 7.05 29.61 1.92
CA ILE A 146 7.06 30.59 0.85
C ILE A 146 8.41 30.50 0.14
N TYR A 147 8.39 30.38 -1.18
CA TYR A 147 9.61 30.19 -1.96
C TYR A 147 9.54 30.89 -3.32
N ARG A 148 10.67 31.41 -3.78
CA ARG A 148 10.88 31.83 -5.17
C ARG A 148 11.40 30.64 -5.97
N CYS A 149 10.82 30.38 -7.14
CA CYS A 149 11.28 29.36 -8.07
C CYS A 149 11.69 30.01 -9.39
N ARG A 150 13.00 30.06 -9.68
CA ARG A 150 13.53 30.55 -10.96
C ARG A 150 13.83 29.40 -11.90
N ASN A 151 13.63 29.63 -13.20
CA ASN A 151 13.71 28.62 -14.26
C ASN A 151 12.70 27.47 -14.07
N CYS A 152 11.48 27.80 -13.66
CA CYS A 152 10.46 26.81 -13.29
C CYS A 152 9.20 26.85 -14.17
N THR A 153 9.06 27.80 -15.09
CA THR A 153 7.84 27.94 -15.91
C THR A 153 7.94 27.23 -17.27
N THR A 154 9.14 26.82 -17.69
CA THR A 154 9.38 26.11 -18.96
C THR A 154 10.35 24.94 -18.77
N TRP A 155 10.11 23.83 -19.49
CA TRP A 155 10.97 22.63 -19.44
C TRP A 155 10.77 21.74 -20.68
N THR A 156 11.66 20.78 -20.90
CA THR A 156 11.51 19.76 -21.95
C THR A 156 10.68 18.58 -21.45
N GLY A 157 9.81 17.98 -22.26
CA GLY A 157 8.99 16.80 -21.88
C GLY A 157 7.79 17.14 -20.98
N GLY A 158 6.95 16.14 -20.67
CA GLY A 158 5.72 16.38 -19.89
C GLY A 158 4.80 17.37 -20.60
N SER A 159 4.27 18.37 -19.87
CA SER A 159 3.46 19.45 -20.46
C SER A 159 4.29 20.50 -21.23
N GLY A 160 5.62 20.47 -21.12
CA GLY A 160 6.53 21.43 -21.77
C GLY A 160 6.61 22.82 -21.11
N GLY A 161 5.75 23.11 -20.13
CA GLY A 161 5.70 24.38 -19.43
C GLY A 161 4.37 24.63 -18.73
N ILE A 162 4.30 25.75 -18.02
CA ILE A 162 3.07 26.31 -17.45
C ILE A 162 2.42 27.18 -18.54
N ASN A 163 1.12 27.02 -18.76
CA ASN A 163 0.37 27.93 -19.64
C ASN A 163 0.19 29.29 -18.95
N LEU A 164 1.05 30.25 -19.28
CA LEU A 164 1.10 31.56 -18.60
C LEU A 164 -0.07 32.50 -18.94
N ASP A 165 -0.81 32.23 -20.01
CA ASP A 165 -1.85 33.13 -20.52
C ASP A 165 -3.27 32.54 -20.37
N GLY A 166 -3.44 31.58 -19.46
CA GLY A 166 -4.74 30.96 -19.19
C GLY A 166 -4.70 29.88 -18.14
N ASN A 167 -5.56 28.88 -18.29
CA ASN A 167 -5.63 27.75 -17.38
C ASN A 167 -4.45 26.79 -17.59
N SER A 168 -3.85 26.36 -16.48
CA SER A 168 -2.80 25.35 -16.42
C SER A 168 -3.17 24.30 -15.36
N THR A 169 -2.98 23.03 -15.67
CA THR A 169 -3.18 21.93 -14.72
C THR A 169 -1.94 21.80 -13.84
N PHE A 170 -2.16 21.79 -12.52
CA PHE A 170 -1.14 21.49 -11.53
C PHE A 170 -1.48 20.17 -10.87
N GLY A 171 -0.46 19.36 -10.61
CA GLY A 171 -0.61 18.20 -9.74
C GLY A 171 -0.22 18.57 -8.32
N PHE A 172 -0.74 17.84 -7.35
CA PHE A 172 -0.30 17.94 -5.97
C PHE A 172 -0.05 16.56 -5.37
N ALA A 173 0.84 16.51 -4.40
CA ALA A 173 1.13 15.31 -3.65
C ALA A 173 1.64 15.68 -2.26
N LEU A 174 1.34 14.86 -1.26
CA LEU A 174 1.91 15.01 0.07
C LEU A 174 2.07 13.66 0.75
N HIS A 175 2.94 13.61 1.74
CA HIS A 175 2.92 12.55 2.73
C HIS A 175 2.42 13.12 4.04
N GLY A 176 1.32 12.58 4.58
CA GLY A 176 0.60 13.17 5.70
C GLY A 176 1.34 13.23 7.03
N SER A 177 2.59 12.76 7.10
CA SER A 177 3.24 12.42 8.37
C SER A 177 4.74 12.11 8.27
N LEU A 178 5.24 11.53 7.17
CA LEU A 178 6.67 11.22 7.01
C LEU A 178 7.45 12.31 6.29
N LYS A 179 8.43 12.85 7.00
CA LYS A 179 9.46 13.73 6.44
C LYS A 179 10.42 12.91 5.57
N PRO A 180 11.17 13.55 4.66
CA PRO A 180 12.23 12.86 3.91
C PRO A 180 13.25 12.19 4.84
N ASN A 181 13.92 11.12 4.39
CA ASN A 181 14.81 10.29 5.21
C ASN A 181 15.86 11.08 6.00
N GLN A 182 16.33 12.19 5.43
CA GLN A 182 17.23 13.16 6.03
C GLN A 182 16.58 14.55 5.89
N PRO A 183 15.74 14.99 6.86
CA PRO A 183 14.94 16.20 6.71
C PRO A 183 15.77 17.48 6.51
N ALA A 184 17.03 17.52 6.95
CA ALA A 184 17.91 18.66 6.71
C ALA A 184 18.46 18.73 5.27
N ASN A 185 18.33 17.66 4.48
CA ASN A 185 18.93 17.52 3.17
C ASN A 185 17.87 17.65 2.06
N ALA A 186 17.93 18.73 1.28
CA ALA A 186 17.00 18.98 0.17
C ALA A 186 17.02 17.88 -0.92
N SER A 187 18.10 17.10 -1.00
CA SER A 187 18.27 15.99 -1.93
C SER A 187 17.85 14.63 -1.35
N SER A 188 17.32 14.59 -0.12
CA SER A 188 16.94 13.34 0.55
C SER A 188 15.85 12.59 -0.21
N SER A 189 15.87 11.25 -0.14
CA SER A 189 14.79 10.41 -0.65
C SER A 189 13.45 10.75 0.02
N LEU A 190 12.38 10.74 -0.78
CA LEU A 190 11.02 10.94 -0.29
C LEU A 190 10.34 9.58 -0.12
N TYR A 191 9.52 9.47 0.92
CA TYR A 191 8.48 8.45 0.97
C TYR A 191 7.42 8.74 -0.08
N LEU A 192 6.77 7.69 -0.60
CA LEU A 192 5.65 7.81 -1.54
C LEU A 192 4.53 8.65 -0.90
N HIS A 193 3.92 9.55 -1.67
CA HIS A 193 2.82 10.36 -1.17
C HIS A 193 1.65 9.48 -0.68
N THR A 194 1.02 9.90 0.42
CA THR A 194 -0.22 9.30 0.95
C THR A 194 -1.45 9.86 0.25
N LEU A 195 -1.34 11.05 -0.33
CA LEU A 195 -2.38 11.71 -1.10
C LEU A 195 -1.76 12.37 -2.32
N ALA A 196 -2.43 12.25 -3.47
CA ALA A 196 -2.10 13.00 -4.67
C ALA A 196 -3.36 13.28 -5.48
N GLY A 197 -3.32 14.35 -6.27
CA GLY A 197 -4.41 14.75 -7.13
C GLY A 197 -3.98 15.83 -8.12
N GLU A 198 -4.93 16.43 -8.81
CA GLU A 198 -4.70 17.53 -9.73
C GLU A 198 -5.73 18.65 -9.47
N HIS A 199 -5.34 19.89 -9.75
CA HIS A 199 -6.21 21.06 -9.69
C HIS A 199 -5.94 21.98 -10.89
N GLN A 200 -6.88 22.87 -11.18
CA GLN A 200 -6.73 23.90 -12.22
C GLN A 200 -6.30 25.23 -11.60
N LEU A 201 -5.37 25.92 -12.26
CA LEU A 201 -4.96 27.29 -11.93
C LEU A 201 -5.15 28.17 -13.16
N ASN A 202 -5.94 29.25 -13.03
CA ASN A 202 -5.90 30.34 -13.99
C ASN A 202 -4.66 31.19 -13.70
N VAL A 203 -3.63 31.08 -14.54
CA VAL A 203 -2.34 31.72 -14.32
C VAL A 203 -2.42 33.24 -14.57
N GLU A 204 -3.33 33.68 -15.44
CA GLU A 204 -3.56 35.12 -15.67
C GLU A 204 -4.06 35.80 -14.38
N SER A 205 -4.96 35.16 -13.64
CA SER A 205 -5.42 35.64 -12.32
C SER A 205 -4.33 35.62 -11.25
N ALA A 206 -3.26 34.84 -11.44
CA ALA A 206 -2.12 34.78 -10.53
C ALA A 206 -1.02 35.80 -10.86
N LYS A 207 -1.13 36.55 -11.97
CA LYS A 207 -0.17 37.61 -12.32
C LYS A 207 -0.39 38.84 -11.45
N SER A 208 0.69 39.37 -10.86
CA SER A 208 0.65 40.56 -10.03
C SER A 208 1.64 41.62 -10.51
N ALA A 209 1.15 42.85 -10.68
CA ALA A 209 1.99 44.02 -10.91
C ALA A 209 2.92 44.34 -9.73
N GLN A 210 2.55 43.89 -8.52
CA GLN A 210 3.32 44.08 -7.28
C GLN A 210 4.32 42.94 -7.02
N TYR A 211 4.46 41.98 -7.94
CA TYR A 211 5.31 40.78 -7.75
C TYR A 211 6.72 41.12 -7.23
N TRP A 212 7.37 42.13 -7.82
CA TRP A 212 8.74 42.49 -7.47
C TRP A 212 8.84 43.17 -6.09
N ASP A 213 7.85 43.99 -5.72
CA ASP A 213 7.78 44.62 -4.40
C ASP A 213 7.51 43.55 -3.33
N ILE A 214 6.55 42.65 -3.58
CA ILE A 214 6.25 41.49 -2.73
C ILE A 214 7.48 40.62 -2.53
N LEU A 215 8.24 40.35 -3.60
CA LEU A 215 9.48 39.58 -3.52
C LEU A 215 10.51 40.26 -2.61
N GLN A 216 10.71 41.56 -2.78
CA GLN A 216 11.66 42.33 -1.98
C GLN A 216 11.28 42.33 -0.50
N ASP A 217 10.00 42.52 -0.20
CA ASP A 217 9.47 42.48 1.17
C ASP A 217 9.67 41.11 1.80
N LEU A 218 9.29 40.05 1.09
CA LEU A 218 9.47 38.67 1.55
C LEU A 218 10.95 38.31 1.76
N GLN A 219 11.88 38.90 1.00
CA GLN A 219 13.33 38.71 1.21
C GLN A 219 13.84 39.43 2.47
N GLY A 220 13.20 40.52 2.89
CA GLY A 220 13.52 41.26 4.11
C GLY A 220 12.86 40.72 5.38
N LEU A 221 11.81 39.91 5.25
CA LEU A 221 11.08 39.36 6.39
C LEU A 221 11.83 38.22 7.09
N PRO A 222 11.76 38.12 8.43
CA PRO A 222 12.34 36.99 9.16
C PRO A 222 11.54 35.70 8.92
N MET A 223 12.19 34.56 9.13
CA MET A 223 11.50 33.26 9.23
C MET A 223 10.66 33.22 10.52
N LEU A 224 9.54 32.49 10.51
CA LEU A 224 8.74 32.30 11.72
C LEU A 224 9.52 31.44 12.73
N THR A 225 9.52 31.87 13.99
CA THR A 225 10.04 31.08 15.10
C THR A 225 8.92 30.22 15.68
N ALA A 226 9.23 28.96 16.00
CA ALA A 226 8.25 28.06 16.60
C ALA A 226 7.77 28.62 17.96
N PRO A 227 6.48 28.50 18.31
CA PRO A 227 6.03 28.79 19.67
C PRO A 227 6.85 27.95 20.66
N ALA A 228 7.30 28.56 21.75
CA ALA A 228 7.92 27.82 22.85
C ALA A 228 6.95 26.73 23.32
N SER A 229 7.39 25.47 23.34
CA SER A 229 6.63 24.36 23.91
C SER A 229 6.41 24.61 25.40
N THR A 230 5.30 25.26 25.75
CA THR A 230 4.74 25.16 27.10
C THR A 230 4.03 23.83 27.19
N THR A 231 4.70 22.85 27.79
CA THR A 231 4.11 21.58 28.23
C THR A 231 3.04 21.89 29.27
N THR A 232 1.82 22.15 28.82
CA THR A 232 0.64 22.26 29.70
C THR A 232 -0.07 20.92 29.66
N THR A 233 0.15 20.15 30.71
CA THR A 233 -0.62 18.97 31.08
C THR A 233 -2.06 19.41 31.38
N SER A 234 -2.90 19.37 30.35
CA SER A 234 -4.36 19.45 30.52
C SER A 234 -4.91 18.03 30.51
N SER A 235 -4.96 17.43 31.70
CA SER A 235 -5.69 16.19 31.95
C SER A 235 -7.19 16.48 31.85
N THR A 236 -7.80 16.11 30.73
CA THR A 236 -9.23 15.78 30.70
C THR A 236 -9.33 14.28 30.49
N GLY A 237 -9.73 13.59 31.55
CA GLY A 237 -9.89 12.15 31.56
C GLY A 237 -11.00 11.74 30.60
N SER A 238 -10.61 10.94 29.61
CA SER A 238 -11.48 9.96 28.94
C SER A 238 -10.67 8.68 28.81
N ALA A 239 -11.34 7.53 28.93
CA ALA A 239 -10.73 6.21 29.14
C ALA A 239 -9.58 5.90 28.16
N GLY A 240 -8.45 5.41 28.70
CA GLY A 240 -7.12 5.48 28.10
C GLY A 240 -6.99 4.99 26.66
N SER A 241 -6.63 5.93 25.78
CA SER A 241 -6.04 5.66 24.47
C SER A 241 -4.66 5.04 24.66
N LEU A 242 -4.44 3.85 24.13
CA LEU A 242 -3.12 3.27 24.07
C LEU A 242 -2.27 4.11 23.11
N SER A 243 -1.12 4.61 23.56
CA SER A 243 -0.14 5.30 22.72
C SER A 243 1.26 4.84 23.08
N CYS A 244 2.09 4.61 22.06
CA CYS A 244 3.47 4.20 22.27
C CYS A 244 4.41 5.41 22.34
N PRO A 245 5.32 5.48 23.33
CA PRO A 245 6.26 6.59 23.43
C PRO A 245 7.11 6.74 22.16
N GLY A 246 7.18 7.96 21.62
CA GLY A 246 7.92 8.24 20.38
C GLY A 246 7.26 7.69 19.12
N ALA A 247 6.15 6.96 19.26
CA ALA A 247 5.36 6.54 18.12
C ALA A 247 4.55 7.73 17.56
N PRO A 248 4.42 7.80 16.24
CA PRO A 248 3.67 8.80 15.49
C PRO A 248 2.16 8.63 15.68
N ALA A 249 1.38 9.67 15.41
CA ALA A 249 -0.07 9.54 15.30
C ALA A 249 -0.45 8.68 14.07
N PRO A 250 -1.60 7.97 14.11
CA PRO A 250 -2.07 7.23 12.95
C PRO A 250 -2.31 8.20 11.78
N SER A 251 -1.89 7.81 10.57
CA SER A 251 -2.03 8.68 9.38
C SER A 251 -3.45 8.76 8.85
N TYR A 252 -4.31 7.81 9.24
CA TYR A 252 -5.72 7.76 8.90
C TYR A 252 -6.53 7.37 10.13
N THR A 253 -7.83 7.63 10.10
CA THR A 253 -8.74 7.15 11.15
C THR A 253 -8.71 5.64 11.20
N MET A 254 -8.60 5.09 12.41
CA MET A 254 -8.64 3.66 12.66
C MET A 254 -9.80 3.34 13.60
N ASN A 255 -10.76 2.59 13.09
CA ASN A 255 -11.85 2.05 13.89
C ASN A 255 -11.52 0.61 14.25
N VAL A 256 -11.63 0.27 15.52
CA VAL A 256 -11.33 -1.07 16.02
C VAL A 256 -12.60 -1.66 16.63
N ALA A 257 -12.80 -2.96 16.46
CA ALA A 257 -13.95 -3.66 17.01
C ALA A 257 -14.04 -3.50 18.54
N GLN A 258 -15.27 -3.62 19.06
CA GLN A 258 -15.50 -3.58 20.49
C GLN A 258 -14.67 -4.66 21.21
N GLY A 259 -14.10 -4.31 22.36
CA GLY A 259 -13.17 -5.19 23.10
C GLY A 259 -11.71 -5.04 22.65
N TRP A 260 -11.46 -4.39 21.50
CA TRP A 260 -10.12 -4.20 20.98
C TRP A 260 -9.62 -2.74 21.09
N LYS A 261 -8.30 -2.57 21.21
CA LYS A 261 -7.62 -1.27 21.09
C LYS A 261 -6.54 -1.35 20.03
N GLY A 262 -6.29 -0.28 19.28
CA GLY A 262 -5.23 -0.24 18.26
C GLY A 262 -4.40 1.03 18.39
N ALA A 263 -3.08 0.91 18.24
CA ALA A 263 -2.19 2.06 18.22
C ALA A 263 -1.00 1.86 17.27
N PRO A 264 -0.52 2.91 16.59
CA PRO A 264 0.77 2.86 15.91
C PRO A 264 1.91 2.69 16.91
N VAL A 265 2.88 1.86 16.54
CA VAL A 265 4.10 1.61 17.32
C VAL A 265 5.38 1.74 16.49
N LEU A 266 5.28 1.81 15.14
CA LEU A 266 6.33 2.31 14.24
C LEU A 266 5.75 3.22 13.17
N GLY A 267 6.61 4.06 12.64
CA GLY A 267 6.40 4.84 11.44
C GLY A 267 7.64 4.97 10.61
N GLY A 268 7.51 5.52 9.41
CA GLY A 268 8.70 5.83 8.60
C GLY A 268 9.23 4.65 7.81
N LEU A 269 8.43 3.58 7.68
CA LEU A 269 8.91 2.35 7.06
C LEU A 269 8.82 2.46 5.54
N THR A 270 9.86 1.97 4.87
CA THR A 270 9.95 1.93 3.42
C THR A 270 9.24 0.68 2.90
N GLY A 271 7.99 0.85 2.47
CA GLY A 271 7.20 -0.23 1.88
C GLY A 271 7.15 -1.51 2.74
N PRO A 272 6.76 -1.44 4.03
CA PRO A 272 6.70 -2.62 4.91
C PRO A 272 5.79 -3.70 4.31
N ARG A 273 6.20 -4.96 4.46
CA ARG A 273 5.53 -6.13 3.92
C ARG A 273 5.38 -7.20 4.99
N SER A 274 6.32 -8.13 5.04
CA SER A 274 6.25 -9.27 5.94
C SER A 274 6.83 -8.99 7.30
N LEU A 275 6.39 -9.78 8.28
CA LEU A 275 6.69 -9.65 9.69
C LEU A 275 7.02 -11.00 10.29
N SER A 276 7.92 -11.00 11.26
CA SER A 276 8.15 -12.13 12.14
C SER A 276 8.46 -11.63 13.55
N MET A 277 8.53 -12.51 14.55
CA MET A 277 9.33 -12.25 15.75
C MET A 277 10.44 -13.26 15.83
N ASP A 278 11.51 -12.85 16.48
CA ASP A 278 12.47 -13.77 17.04
C ASP A 278 12.08 -14.33 18.41
N ASP A 279 12.92 -15.23 18.92
CA ASP A 279 12.75 -15.91 20.21
C ASP A 279 12.96 -14.98 21.42
N ARG A 280 13.42 -13.75 21.20
CA ARG A 280 13.55 -12.68 22.21
C ARG A 280 12.40 -11.67 22.15
N GLY A 281 11.44 -11.86 21.24
CA GLY A 281 10.28 -11.00 21.08
C GLY A 281 10.56 -9.72 20.28
N HIS A 282 11.70 -9.62 19.60
CA HIS A 282 11.95 -8.52 18.66
C HIS A 282 11.09 -8.70 17.42
N LEU A 283 10.48 -7.61 16.95
CA LEU A 283 9.75 -7.58 15.70
C LEU A 283 10.72 -7.48 14.52
N LEU A 284 10.62 -8.39 13.56
CA LEU A 284 11.34 -8.35 12.30
C LEU A 284 10.39 -7.84 11.21
N VAL A 285 10.81 -6.85 10.42
CA VAL A 285 10.01 -6.26 9.35
C VAL A 285 10.80 -6.29 8.04
N LEU A 286 10.19 -6.82 6.97
CA LEU A 286 10.70 -6.64 5.62
C LEU A 286 10.20 -5.31 5.05
N GLU A 287 11.12 -4.38 4.83
CA GLU A 287 10.91 -3.08 4.20
C GLU A 287 11.35 -3.15 2.72
N ARG A 288 10.39 -3.23 1.80
CA ARG A 288 10.66 -3.34 0.36
C ARG A 288 11.50 -2.15 -0.12
N GLY A 289 12.64 -2.44 -0.75
CA GLY A 289 13.58 -1.41 -1.20
C GLY A 289 14.58 -0.95 -0.13
N LYS A 290 14.60 -1.61 1.03
CA LYS A 290 15.58 -1.38 2.11
C LYS A 290 16.19 -2.70 2.60
N GLY A 291 15.37 -3.68 2.94
CA GLY A 291 15.81 -4.99 3.45
C GLY A 291 15.00 -5.44 4.67
N VAL A 292 15.65 -6.09 5.64
CA VAL A 292 15.01 -6.54 6.89
C VAL A 292 15.50 -5.68 8.05
N THR A 293 14.57 -5.15 8.84
CA THR A 293 14.82 -4.41 10.08
C THR A 293 14.32 -5.19 11.29
N ALA A 294 14.98 -5.01 12.43
CA ALA A 294 14.59 -5.57 13.72
C ALA A 294 14.26 -4.44 14.69
N HIS A 295 13.24 -4.67 15.52
CA HIS A 295 12.73 -3.69 16.47
C HIS A 295 12.53 -4.34 17.84
N THR A 296 13.21 -3.81 18.85
CA THR A 296 13.01 -4.22 20.25
C THR A 296 11.70 -3.66 20.78
N LEU A 297 10.97 -4.44 21.56
CA LEU A 297 9.68 -4.06 22.14
C LEU A 297 9.77 -3.95 23.66
N ASP A 298 9.02 -3.01 24.25
CA ASP A 298 8.78 -2.97 25.69
C ASP A 298 7.66 -3.94 26.12
N GLU A 299 7.33 -3.95 27.42
CA GLU A 299 6.25 -4.78 27.99
C GLU A 299 4.87 -4.47 27.41
N ASN A 300 4.67 -3.24 26.91
CA ASN A 300 3.47 -2.78 26.24
C ASN A 300 3.57 -2.95 24.72
N GLY A 301 4.54 -3.73 24.23
CA GLY A 301 4.70 -4.00 22.80
C GLY A 301 5.05 -2.80 21.95
N CYS A 302 5.49 -1.69 22.57
CA CYS A 302 5.91 -0.49 21.87
C CYS A 302 7.36 -0.63 21.43
N VAL A 303 7.69 -0.12 20.23
CA VAL A 303 9.09 -0.17 19.77
C VAL A 303 9.95 0.80 20.58
N VAL A 304 11.08 0.27 21.07
CA VAL A 304 12.09 1.03 21.83
C VAL A 304 13.29 1.39 20.94
N ASN A 305 13.81 0.42 20.18
CA ASN A 305 14.97 0.61 19.31
C ASN A 305 14.82 -0.17 18.01
N SER A 306 15.40 0.35 16.93
CA SER A 306 15.34 -0.23 15.58
C SER A 306 16.73 -0.38 14.99
N THR A 307 17.00 -1.48 14.29
CA THR A 307 18.26 -1.71 13.55
C THR A 307 17.99 -2.37 12.20
N VAL A 308 18.93 -2.23 11.26
CA VAL A 308 18.92 -3.00 10.01
C VAL A 308 19.63 -4.32 10.26
N VAL A 309 18.97 -5.43 9.92
CA VAL A 309 19.48 -6.81 10.03
C VAL A 309 20.05 -7.28 8.70
N ILE A 310 19.33 -6.99 7.61
CA ILE A 310 19.74 -7.32 6.24
C ILE A 310 19.55 -6.06 5.39
N GLU A 311 20.62 -5.57 4.76
CA GLU A 311 20.55 -4.51 3.77
C GLU A 311 20.53 -5.11 2.37
N ASP A 312 19.34 -5.23 1.78
CA ASP A 312 19.14 -5.82 0.45
C ASP A 312 17.86 -5.25 -0.17
N THR A 313 18.04 -4.34 -1.13
CA THR A 313 16.93 -3.63 -1.77
C THR A 313 16.14 -4.50 -2.76
N SER A 314 16.63 -5.71 -3.07
CA SER A 314 15.92 -6.66 -3.93
C SER A 314 14.80 -7.41 -3.19
N LEU A 315 14.85 -7.47 -1.86
CA LEU A 315 13.83 -8.10 -1.03
C LEU A 315 12.51 -7.34 -1.13
N ASN A 316 11.42 -8.07 -1.39
CA ASN A 316 10.17 -7.42 -1.78
C ASN A 316 8.91 -7.88 -1.04
N HIS A 317 8.91 -9.04 -0.38
CA HIS A 317 7.75 -9.50 0.38
C HIS A 317 8.03 -10.62 1.36
N GLY A 318 8.51 -11.80 0.96
CA GLY A 318 8.57 -12.96 1.85
C GLY A 318 9.61 -12.81 2.95
N LEU A 319 9.21 -13.09 4.19
CA LEU A 319 10.08 -13.15 5.36
C LEU A 319 9.48 -14.17 6.34
N ASP A 320 10.31 -15.09 6.82
CA ASP A 320 9.95 -15.99 7.91
C ASP A 320 11.18 -16.37 8.73
N LEU A 321 10.97 -16.71 10.01
CA LEU A 321 12.01 -17.22 10.90
C LEU A 321 11.71 -18.68 11.24
N ALA A 322 12.71 -19.54 11.13
CA ALA A 322 12.57 -20.94 11.51
C ALA A 322 12.20 -21.06 13.01
N PRO A 323 11.42 -22.07 13.42
CA PRO A 323 11.05 -22.27 14.83
C PRO A 323 12.24 -22.41 15.79
N SER A 324 13.41 -22.80 15.29
CA SER A 324 14.67 -22.84 16.03
C SER A 324 15.21 -21.46 16.42
N GLY A 325 14.74 -20.38 15.77
CA GLY A 325 15.21 -19.01 15.98
C GLY A 325 16.53 -18.68 15.29
N ASP A 326 17.22 -19.65 14.71
CA ASP A 326 18.59 -19.51 14.20
C ASP A 326 18.71 -19.31 12.68
N LYS A 327 17.58 -19.35 11.96
CA LYS A 327 17.55 -19.28 10.50
C LYS A 327 16.45 -18.35 10.01
N LEU A 328 16.86 -17.22 9.46
CA LEU A 328 15.99 -16.24 8.83
C LEU A 328 15.94 -16.49 7.32
N ILE A 329 14.76 -16.48 6.73
CA ILE A 329 14.59 -16.60 5.28
C ILE A 329 13.86 -15.40 4.71
N ALA A 330 14.26 -14.94 3.53
CA ALA A 330 13.64 -13.82 2.84
C ALA A 330 13.73 -13.98 1.32
N SER A 331 12.82 -13.33 0.59
CA SER A 331 12.72 -13.45 -0.87
C SER A 331 12.67 -12.11 -1.60
N SER A 332 13.30 -12.13 -2.78
CA SER A 332 13.04 -11.19 -3.88
C SER A 332 11.92 -11.74 -4.79
N ALA A 333 11.72 -11.12 -5.95
CA ALA A 333 10.83 -11.67 -6.98
C ALA A 333 11.36 -12.97 -7.63
N ASP A 334 12.67 -13.22 -7.58
CA ASP A 334 13.29 -14.33 -8.29
C ASP A 334 13.87 -15.42 -7.39
N ILE A 335 14.42 -15.02 -6.24
CA ILE A 335 15.23 -15.89 -5.40
C ILE A 335 14.78 -15.80 -3.94
N ALA A 336 14.70 -16.95 -3.27
CA ALA A 336 14.60 -17.07 -1.82
C ALA A 336 15.98 -17.44 -1.24
N TRP A 337 16.37 -16.78 -0.15
CA TRP A 337 17.61 -17.01 0.55
C TRP A 337 17.38 -17.35 2.01
N SER A 338 18.39 -17.92 2.64
CA SER A 338 18.50 -18.08 4.09
C SER A 338 19.74 -17.39 4.63
N TRP A 339 19.68 -16.99 5.89
CA TRP A 339 20.78 -16.48 6.69
C TRP A 339 20.79 -17.22 8.04
N ASN A 340 21.97 -17.39 8.61
CA ASN A 340 22.08 -17.66 10.04
C ASN A 340 21.66 -16.39 10.78
N TYR A 341 20.78 -16.51 11.77
CA TYR A 341 20.27 -15.39 12.53
C TYR A 341 20.61 -15.54 14.01
N ASP A 342 21.10 -14.47 14.62
CA ASP A 342 21.33 -14.38 16.06
C ASP A 342 20.45 -13.28 16.65
N SER A 343 19.42 -13.66 17.41
CA SER A 343 18.50 -12.73 18.05
C SER A 343 19.18 -11.87 19.14
N ALA A 344 20.27 -12.34 19.74
CA ALA A 344 20.97 -11.59 20.78
C ALA A 344 21.66 -10.34 20.22
N SER A 345 22.21 -10.45 19.01
CA SER A 345 22.88 -9.36 18.30
C SER A 345 21.99 -8.71 17.23
N MET A 346 20.83 -9.29 16.91
CA MET A 346 19.96 -8.92 15.78
C MET A 346 20.75 -8.88 14.45
N ASP A 347 21.60 -9.89 14.22
CA ASP A 347 22.47 -9.98 13.05
C ASP A 347 22.12 -11.19 12.17
N ALA A 348 22.32 -11.03 10.86
CA ALA A 348 22.08 -12.07 9.86
C ALA A 348 23.33 -12.30 8.99
N THR A 349 23.89 -13.50 9.07
CA THR A 349 25.15 -13.87 8.40
C THR A 349 24.97 -15.05 7.46
N ASN A 350 25.99 -15.36 6.67
CA ASN A 350 26.07 -16.57 5.85
C ASN A 350 24.89 -16.74 4.86
N LYS A 351 24.59 -15.69 4.08
CA LYS A 351 23.57 -15.71 3.02
C LYS A 351 23.77 -16.92 2.10
N THR A 352 22.75 -17.76 2.00
CA THR A 352 22.73 -18.97 1.16
C THR A 352 21.48 -18.99 0.29
N THR A 353 21.62 -19.34 -0.98
CA THR A 353 20.51 -19.45 -1.93
C THR A 353 19.70 -20.72 -1.65
N LEU A 354 18.37 -20.57 -1.55
CA LEU A 354 17.45 -21.70 -1.38
C LEU A 354 16.77 -22.06 -2.69
N ILE A 355 16.00 -21.12 -3.24
CA ILE A 355 15.11 -21.35 -4.40
C ILE A 355 15.34 -20.25 -5.44
N THR A 356 15.40 -20.60 -6.72
CA THR A 356 15.70 -19.67 -7.83
C THR A 356 14.68 -19.80 -8.97
N GLY A 357 14.72 -18.85 -9.91
CA GLY A 357 13.96 -18.92 -11.17
C GLY A 357 12.47 -18.70 -10.97
N MET A 358 12.10 -17.83 -10.03
CA MET A 358 10.70 -17.52 -9.72
C MET A 358 10.18 -16.26 -10.39
N ASN A 359 11.04 -15.44 -11.01
CA ASN A 359 10.65 -14.13 -11.53
C ASN A 359 9.61 -14.24 -12.66
N ASN A 360 8.59 -13.37 -12.61
CA ASN A 360 7.66 -13.13 -13.71
C ASN A 360 7.17 -11.67 -13.65
N PRO A 361 6.74 -11.06 -14.77
CA PRO A 361 6.35 -9.66 -14.82
C PRO A 361 4.97 -9.35 -14.21
N GLY A 362 4.12 -10.35 -13.99
CA GLY A 362 2.85 -10.21 -13.29
C GLY A 362 3.00 -10.09 -11.77
N HIS A 363 2.71 -11.17 -11.05
CA HIS A 363 2.76 -11.20 -9.59
C HIS A 363 4.19 -11.46 -9.10
N THR A 364 4.80 -10.48 -8.45
CA THR A 364 6.24 -10.51 -8.09
C THR A 364 6.55 -10.87 -6.64
N THR A 365 5.56 -11.05 -5.78
CA THR A 365 5.78 -11.43 -4.38
C THR A 365 5.99 -12.93 -4.23
N ARG A 366 6.91 -13.34 -3.36
CA ARG A 366 7.22 -14.76 -3.09
C ARG A 366 7.05 -15.07 -1.61
N THR A 367 5.84 -15.41 -1.17
CA THR A 367 5.58 -15.72 0.23
C THR A 367 6.37 -16.95 0.64
N LEU A 368 6.95 -16.91 1.84
CA LEU A 368 7.71 -17.99 2.44
C LEU A 368 7.03 -18.42 3.75
N TRP A 369 6.90 -19.73 3.96
CA TRP A 369 6.41 -20.29 5.22
C TRP A 369 7.21 -21.54 5.58
N ILE A 370 7.88 -21.52 6.73
CA ILE A 370 8.48 -22.72 7.31
C ILE A 370 7.43 -23.41 8.17
N SER A 371 7.12 -24.68 7.89
CA SER A 371 6.14 -25.41 8.70
C SER A 371 6.55 -25.40 10.18
N ARG A 372 5.59 -25.08 11.04
CA ARG A 372 5.74 -25.05 12.50
C ARG A 372 5.66 -26.45 13.07
N LYS A 373 4.89 -27.35 12.45
CA LYS A 373 4.82 -28.76 12.84
C LYS A 373 6.03 -29.55 12.34
N ASP A 374 6.46 -29.30 11.11
CA ASP A 374 7.58 -29.99 10.46
C ASP A 374 8.61 -28.98 9.90
N PRO A 375 9.50 -28.43 10.75
CA PRO A 375 10.35 -27.27 10.43
C PRO A 375 11.45 -27.52 9.39
N ASN A 376 11.48 -28.70 8.77
CA ASN A 376 12.33 -28.99 7.63
C ASN A 376 11.68 -28.58 6.30
N TYR A 377 10.37 -28.31 6.28
CA TYR A 377 9.63 -28.03 5.05
C TYR A 377 9.39 -26.53 4.89
N LEU A 378 9.80 -26.01 3.73
CA LEU A 378 9.60 -24.63 3.31
C LEU A 378 8.57 -24.58 2.19
N LEU A 379 7.50 -23.82 2.39
CA LEU A 379 6.54 -23.48 1.35
C LEU A 379 6.92 -22.16 0.68
N VAL A 380 6.80 -22.14 -0.64
CA VAL A 380 7.06 -20.95 -1.46
C VAL A 380 5.89 -20.74 -2.43
N SER A 381 5.30 -19.55 -2.40
CA SER A 381 4.22 -19.14 -3.32
C SER A 381 4.76 -18.36 -4.51
N VAL A 382 4.30 -18.70 -5.71
CA VAL A 382 4.57 -17.96 -6.96
C VAL A 382 3.24 -17.70 -7.67
N GLY A 383 2.82 -16.43 -7.71
CA GLY A 383 1.62 -16.00 -8.43
C GLY A 383 1.77 -16.04 -9.96
N SER A 384 0.65 -15.83 -10.65
CA SER A 384 0.55 -15.86 -12.10
C SER A 384 1.33 -14.76 -12.83
N ASP A 385 1.68 -15.02 -14.08
CA ASP A 385 2.20 -14.00 -14.99
C ASP A 385 1.07 -13.20 -15.66
N GLY A 386 0.45 -12.32 -14.87
CA GLY A 386 -0.65 -11.46 -15.30
C GLY A 386 -2.02 -11.94 -14.85
N ASN A 387 -3.06 -11.29 -15.36
CA ASN A 387 -4.43 -11.50 -14.87
C ASN A 387 -4.99 -12.90 -15.20
N ILE A 388 -4.74 -13.38 -16.43
CA ILE A 388 -5.09 -14.72 -16.92
C ILE A 388 -3.86 -15.33 -17.61
N ASP A 389 -3.21 -16.26 -16.93
CA ASP A 389 -1.98 -16.93 -17.32
C ASP A 389 -2.33 -18.35 -17.77
N GLY A 390 -2.77 -18.48 -19.03
CA GLY A 390 -3.20 -19.76 -19.61
C GLY A 390 -2.23 -20.93 -19.36
N PRO A 391 -0.91 -20.77 -19.54
CA PRO A 391 0.08 -21.82 -19.26
C PRO A 391 0.07 -22.36 -17.82
N SER A 392 -0.40 -21.59 -16.83
CA SER A 392 -0.41 -21.99 -15.41
C SER A 392 -1.36 -23.14 -15.07
N ILE A 393 -2.22 -23.55 -16.01
CA ILE A 393 -3.00 -24.79 -15.91
C ILE A 393 -2.11 -26.04 -15.78
N ARG A 394 -0.83 -25.93 -16.12
CA ARG A 394 0.16 -27.00 -16.02
C ARG A 394 1.13 -26.74 -14.87
N GLU A 395 1.31 -27.73 -14.01
CA GLU A 395 2.16 -27.64 -12.82
C GLU A 395 3.62 -27.26 -13.16
N GLU A 396 4.17 -27.82 -14.24
CA GLU A 396 5.56 -27.60 -14.66
C GLU A 396 5.86 -26.15 -15.09
N THR A 397 4.82 -25.34 -15.31
CA THR A 397 4.94 -23.92 -15.59
C THR A 397 5.52 -23.15 -14.39
N GLY A 398 5.35 -23.65 -13.16
CA GLY A 398 5.91 -23.03 -11.96
C GLY A 398 5.31 -21.67 -11.59
N ARG A 399 4.05 -21.42 -11.94
CA ARG A 399 3.30 -20.18 -11.62
C ARG A 399 1.87 -20.51 -11.19
N ALA A 400 1.23 -19.53 -10.54
CA ALA A 400 -0.08 -19.69 -9.91
C ALA A 400 -0.15 -20.95 -9.02
N GLN A 401 0.87 -21.14 -8.18
CA GLN A 401 1.02 -22.34 -7.38
C GLN A 401 1.90 -22.11 -6.16
N ILE A 402 1.75 -23.01 -5.18
CA ILE A 402 2.60 -23.12 -3.99
C ILE A 402 3.34 -24.46 -4.06
N ARG A 403 4.66 -24.43 -3.83
CA ARG A 403 5.49 -25.64 -3.73
C ARG A 403 6.10 -25.80 -2.35
N VAL A 404 6.33 -27.04 -1.96
CA VAL A 404 7.02 -27.41 -0.72
C VAL A 404 8.41 -27.97 -1.03
N PHE A 405 9.40 -27.53 -0.25
CA PHE A 405 10.78 -27.96 -0.36
C PHE A 405 11.27 -28.52 0.98
N ASP A 406 11.84 -29.72 0.96
CA ASP A 406 12.60 -30.24 2.10
C ASP A 406 13.96 -29.53 2.16
N MET A 407 14.10 -28.60 3.11
CA MET A 407 15.30 -27.76 3.27
C MET A 407 16.57 -28.57 3.52
N ARG A 408 16.48 -29.81 4.02
CA ARG A 408 17.64 -30.69 4.24
C ARG A 408 18.27 -31.15 2.93
N ARG A 409 17.53 -31.05 1.82
CA ARG A 409 17.92 -31.55 0.48
C ARG A 409 18.30 -30.42 -0.47
N ILE A 410 18.24 -29.17 -0.03
CA ILE A 410 18.60 -28.01 -0.84
C ILE A 410 20.13 -27.88 -0.87
N PRO A 411 20.79 -27.96 -2.05
CA PRO A 411 22.23 -27.76 -2.17
C PRO A 411 22.57 -26.27 -2.01
N SER A 412 23.85 -25.94 -1.79
CA SER A 412 24.30 -24.55 -1.59
C SER A 412 23.99 -23.59 -2.74
N GLY A 413 23.81 -24.10 -3.96
CA GLY A 413 23.42 -23.34 -5.15
C GLY A 413 21.91 -23.12 -5.29
N GLY A 414 21.10 -23.69 -4.40
CA GLY A 414 19.65 -23.69 -4.45
C GLY A 414 19.04 -24.64 -5.47
N LEU A 415 17.72 -24.64 -5.53
CA LEU A 415 16.90 -25.41 -6.46
C LEU A 415 16.06 -24.47 -7.33
N ALA A 416 15.87 -24.81 -8.61
CA ALA A 416 14.97 -24.06 -9.48
C ALA A 416 13.51 -24.39 -9.14
N TYR A 417 12.66 -23.38 -8.98
CA TYR A 417 11.29 -23.53 -8.50
C TYR A 417 10.43 -24.45 -9.38
N SER A 418 10.42 -24.23 -10.69
CA SER A 418 9.52 -24.96 -11.61
C SER A 418 9.88 -26.43 -11.80
N SER A 419 11.14 -26.82 -11.56
CA SER A 419 11.64 -28.18 -11.77
C SER A 419 11.99 -28.93 -10.48
N SER A 420 11.76 -28.32 -9.32
CA SER A 420 12.06 -28.89 -8.00
C SER A 420 10.94 -28.61 -7.01
N GLY A 421 11.00 -29.23 -5.83
CA GLY A 421 9.93 -29.14 -4.85
C GLY A 421 8.66 -29.88 -5.29
N GLU A 422 7.83 -30.22 -4.32
CA GLU A 422 6.57 -30.91 -4.54
C GLU A 422 5.44 -29.88 -4.61
N VAL A 423 4.49 -30.07 -5.53
CA VAL A 423 3.37 -29.13 -5.72
C VAL A 423 2.37 -29.30 -4.58
N MET A 424 2.21 -28.27 -3.76
CA MET A 424 1.20 -28.23 -2.70
C MET A 424 -0.18 -28.01 -3.30
N GLY A 425 -0.29 -26.96 -4.11
CA GLY A 425 -1.46 -26.66 -4.90
C GLY A 425 -1.10 -25.75 -6.07
N TYR A 426 -1.84 -25.86 -7.16
CA TYR A 426 -1.69 -25.08 -8.38
C TYR A 426 -3.07 -24.64 -8.91
N GLY A 427 -3.11 -23.76 -9.91
CA GLY A 427 -4.35 -23.08 -10.25
C GLY A 427 -4.80 -22.15 -9.12
N LEU A 428 -3.82 -21.51 -8.47
CA LEU A 428 -3.94 -20.57 -7.37
C LEU A 428 -3.43 -19.21 -7.84
N ARG A 429 -4.31 -18.31 -8.31
CA ARG A 429 -3.93 -17.13 -9.13
C ARG A 429 -2.78 -16.34 -8.51
N ASN A 430 -2.95 -15.95 -7.25
CA ASN A 430 -1.94 -15.26 -6.47
C ASN A 430 -2.22 -15.41 -4.96
N ASP A 431 -1.80 -16.55 -4.42
CA ASP A 431 -2.00 -16.89 -3.01
C ASP A 431 -0.87 -16.32 -2.15
N VAL A 432 -1.04 -15.05 -1.74
CA VAL A 432 -0.01 -14.32 -0.99
C VAL A 432 -0.02 -14.70 0.48
N GLY A 433 -1.19 -14.89 1.09
CA GLY A 433 -1.25 -15.28 2.50
C GLY A 433 -1.18 -16.79 2.69
N ILE A 434 -0.32 -17.23 3.62
CA ILE A 434 -0.20 -18.63 4.03
C ILE A 434 -0.29 -18.69 5.56
N ALA A 435 -1.06 -19.66 6.05
CA ALA A 435 -1.13 -20.03 7.46
C ALA A 435 -1.10 -21.54 7.64
N GLU A 436 -0.75 -21.98 8.84
CA GLU A 436 -0.76 -23.39 9.23
C GLU A 436 -1.58 -23.52 10.50
N ASP A 437 -2.52 -24.47 10.51
CA ASP A 437 -3.36 -24.72 11.67
C ASP A 437 -2.65 -25.57 12.74
N ARG A 438 -3.32 -25.84 13.86
CA ARG A 438 -2.74 -26.59 15.00
C ARG A 438 -2.43 -28.05 14.63
N ASN A 439 -3.01 -28.58 13.54
CA ASN A 439 -2.71 -29.90 13.00
C ASN A 439 -1.55 -29.89 11.99
N GLY A 440 -0.98 -28.73 11.65
CA GLY A 440 0.02 -28.61 10.59
C GLY A 440 -0.58 -28.59 9.19
N THR A 441 -1.89 -28.45 9.07
CA THR A 441 -2.54 -28.30 7.76
C THR A 441 -2.28 -26.89 7.25
N ILE A 442 -1.81 -26.79 6.01
CA ILE A 442 -1.58 -25.52 5.33
C ILE A 442 -2.88 -25.00 4.75
N HIS A 443 -3.10 -23.71 4.95
CA HIS A 443 -4.15 -22.93 4.32
C HIS A 443 -3.52 -21.77 3.53
N SER A 444 -4.13 -21.39 2.41
CA SER A 444 -3.71 -20.23 1.61
C SER A 444 -4.90 -19.31 1.30
N VAL A 445 -4.66 -18.02 1.03
CA VAL A 445 -5.69 -17.07 0.63
C VAL A 445 -5.34 -16.38 -0.69
N GLU A 446 -6.27 -16.42 -1.63
CA GLU A 446 -6.10 -16.03 -3.04
C GLU A 446 -6.56 -14.59 -3.30
N ASN A 447 -5.81 -13.89 -4.16
CA ASN A 447 -6.28 -12.70 -4.89
C ASN A 447 -6.76 -13.13 -6.28
N SER A 448 -8.06 -13.05 -6.53
CA SER A 448 -8.72 -13.64 -7.70
C SER A 448 -8.82 -12.65 -8.89
N LEU A 449 -9.62 -12.99 -9.90
CA LEU A 449 -9.65 -12.36 -11.22
C LEU A 449 -10.01 -10.87 -11.22
N ASP A 450 -9.27 -10.07 -11.98
CA ASP A 450 -9.67 -8.70 -12.32
C ASP A 450 -10.53 -8.69 -13.61
N ASN A 451 -11.45 -7.74 -13.73
CA ASN A 451 -12.27 -7.51 -14.94
C ASN A 451 -13.04 -8.76 -15.41
N ALA A 452 -13.66 -9.47 -14.47
CA ALA A 452 -14.45 -10.65 -14.77
C ALA A 452 -15.67 -10.34 -15.65
N TYR A 453 -15.92 -11.19 -16.63
CA TYR A 453 -17.12 -11.17 -17.46
C TYR A 453 -17.75 -12.56 -17.55
N ARG A 454 -19.03 -12.62 -17.95
CA ARG A 454 -19.73 -13.85 -18.33
C ARG A 454 -20.24 -13.73 -19.75
N THR A 455 -19.96 -14.73 -20.58
CA THR A 455 -20.48 -14.82 -21.95
C THR A 455 -21.84 -15.49 -21.93
N ILE A 456 -22.87 -14.79 -22.41
CA ILE A 456 -24.25 -15.29 -22.53
C ILE A 456 -24.68 -15.07 -23.97
N ASP A 457 -25.07 -16.14 -24.66
CA ASP A 457 -25.49 -16.10 -26.08
C ASP A 457 -24.51 -15.40 -27.03
N GLY A 458 -23.21 -15.40 -26.68
CA GLY A 458 -22.13 -14.77 -27.45
C GLY A 458 -21.77 -13.35 -27.02
N ASP A 459 -22.56 -12.72 -26.17
CA ASP A 459 -22.32 -11.38 -25.63
C ASP A 459 -21.60 -11.44 -24.27
N ARG A 460 -20.67 -10.50 -24.05
CA ARG A 460 -19.94 -10.40 -22.77
C ARG A 460 -20.67 -9.45 -21.81
N LYS A 461 -21.25 -10.01 -20.75
CA LYS A 461 -21.76 -9.27 -19.60
C LYS A 461 -20.62 -9.02 -18.61
N ASP A 462 -20.38 -7.76 -18.25
CA ASP A 462 -19.46 -7.42 -17.17
C ASP A 462 -20.08 -7.80 -15.83
N ILE A 463 -19.32 -8.53 -15.01
CA ILE A 463 -19.72 -8.96 -13.66
C ILE A 463 -18.64 -8.62 -12.63
N HIS A 464 -17.61 -7.86 -13.02
CA HIS A 464 -16.41 -7.70 -12.20
C HIS A 464 -16.69 -7.00 -10.87
N THR A 465 -17.68 -6.12 -10.78
CA THR A 465 -17.91 -5.31 -9.58
C THR A 465 -18.16 -6.17 -8.34
N ASN A 466 -18.87 -7.29 -8.51
CA ASN A 466 -19.23 -8.19 -7.41
C ASN A 466 -18.77 -9.63 -7.63
N ASN A 467 -17.91 -9.90 -8.62
CA ASN A 467 -17.33 -11.21 -8.86
C ASN A 467 -15.89 -11.13 -9.40
N PRO A 468 -15.07 -12.17 -9.20
CA PRO A 468 -15.33 -13.34 -8.36
C PRO A 468 -15.03 -13.09 -6.87
N ALA A 469 -15.36 -14.05 -6.02
CA ALA A 469 -14.94 -14.06 -4.62
C ALA A 469 -13.41 -14.13 -4.50
N GLU A 470 -12.86 -13.40 -3.53
CA GLU A 470 -11.59 -13.76 -2.93
C GLU A 470 -11.80 -15.01 -2.05
N LYS A 471 -10.78 -15.83 -1.80
CA LYS A 471 -11.04 -17.15 -1.18
C LYS A 471 -9.87 -17.77 -0.42
N VAL A 472 -10.19 -18.65 0.54
CA VAL A 472 -9.22 -19.44 1.32
C VAL A 472 -9.29 -20.91 0.90
N TYR A 473 -8.14 -21.52 0.61
CA TYR A 473 -8.00 -22.96 0.39
C TYR A 473 -7.39 -23.67 1.59
N LYS A 474 -7.86 -24.89 1.85
CA LYS A 474 -7.20 -25.87 2.71
C LYS A 474 -6.37 -26.79 1.84
N LEU A 475 -5.04 -26.64 1.87
CA LEU A 475 -4.12 -27.36 0.98
C LEU A 475 -3.70 -28.73 1.51
N GLY A 476 -3.67 -28.92 2.84
CA GLY A 476 -3.33 -30.22 3.44
C GLY A 476 -1.98 -30.26 4.18
N ASP A 477 -1.45 -31.47 4.32
CA ASP A 477 -0.18 -31.77 5.01
C ASP A 477 1.03 -31.45 4.10
N PRO A 478 1.94 -30.53 4.48
CA PRO A 478 3.07 -30.13 3.65
C PRO A 478 4.11 -31.25 3.49
N THR A 479 4.08 -32.28 4.34
CA THR A 479 4.96 -33.46 4.22
C THR A 479 4.44 -34.47 3.20
N LYS A 480 3.17 -34.35 2.77
CA LYS A 480 2.52 -35.19 1.75
C LYS A 480 1.66 -34.33 0.80
N PRO A 481 2.28 -33.45 0.00
CA PRO A 481 1.58 -32.62 -0.96
C PRO A 481 0.76 -33.46 -1.95
N THR A 482 -0.48 -33.05 -2.22
CA THR A 482 -1.37 -33.78 -3.13
C THR A 482 -1.52 -33.12 -4.50
N GLY A 483 -0.93 -31.94 -4.72
CA GLY A 483 -1.11 -31.17 -5.95
C GLY A 483 -2.55 -30.70 -6.13
N LEU A 484 -3.14 -30.05 -5.12
CA LEU A 484 -4.53 -29.56 -5.20
C LEU A 484 -4.70 -28.60 -6.38
N PHE A 485 -5.70 -28.81 -7.25
CA PHE A 485 -6.03 -27.87 -8.32
C PHE A 485 -7.13 -26.89 -7.88
N GLY A 486 -6.81 -25.60 -7.80
CA GLY A 486 -7.71 -24.51 -7.37
C GLY A 486 -8.55 -23.87 -8.49
N GLY A 487 -8.45 -24.36 -9.72
CA GLY A 487 -9.34 -23.96 -10.81
C GLY A 487 -8.83 -22.84 -11.74
N TYR A 488 -7.98 -21.92 -11.27
CA TYR A 488 -7.36 -20.92 -12.16
C TYR A 488 -6.52 -21.63 -13.26
N PRO A 489 -6.51 -21.16 -14.53
CA PRO A 489 -7.00 -19.88 -15.03
C PRO A 489 -8.41 -19.89 -15.62
N TYR A 490 -9.18 -20.96 -15.42
CA TYR A 490 -10.49 -21.10 -16.07
C TYR A 490 -11.67 -20.98 -15.10
N CYS A 491 -11.53 -21.52 -13.90
CA CYS A 491 -12.59 -21.62 -12.92
C CYS A 491 -12.44 -20.55 -11.84
N TYR A 492 -13.49 -19.77 -11.66
CA TYR A 492 -13.58 -18.71 -10.66
C TYR A 492 -14.78 -18.95 -9.76
N THR A 493 -14.74 -18.39 -8.55
CA THR A 493 -15.75 -18.69 -7.52
C THR A 493 -16.78 -17.58 -7.45
N VAL A 494 -18.05 -17.93 -7.52
CA VAL A 494 -19.16 -16.98 -7.43
C VAL A 494 -19.18 -16.34 -6.04
N TRP A 495 -19.28 -15.01 -6.00
CA TRP A 495 -19.65 -14.22 -4.83
C TRP A 495 -21.08 -13.72 -4.94
N GLU A 496 -21.44 -13.12 -6.08
CA GLU A 496 -22.80 -12.64 -6.35
C GLU A 496 -23.47 -13.46 -7.44
N GLY A 497 -24.50 -14.21 -7.06
CA GLY A 497 -25.22 -15.12 -7.97
C GLY A 497 -26.15 -14.36 -8.91
N GLU A 498 -26.66 -13.21 -8.48
CA GLU A 498 -27.57 -12.35 -9.26
C GLU A 498 -26.91 -11.78 -10.54
N ASP A 499 -25.59 -11.84 -10.65
CA ASP A 499 -24.86 -11.39 -11.83
C ASP A 499 -24.97 -12.38 -13.02
N PHE A 500 -25.47 -13.61 -12.79
CA PHE A 500 -25.57 -14.68 -13.80
C PHE A 500 -27.01 -14.88 -14.29
N ASP A 501 -27.30 -14.41 -15.51
CA ASP A 501 -28.65 -14.49 -16.09
C ASP A 501 -28.92 -15.82 -16.81
N ASP A 502 -27.86 -16.58 -17.13
CA ASP A 502 -27.92 -17.82 -17.90
C ASP A 502 -28.11 -19.07 -17.04
N THR A 503 -27.87 -18.97 -15.74
CA THR A 503 -27.94 -20.10 -14.80
C THR A 503 -28.08 -19.62 -13.35
N ASP A 504 -28.80 -20.38 -12.52
CA ASP A 504 -28.93 -20.10 -11.08
C ASP A 504 -27.63 -20.45 -10.37
N MET A 505 -26.93 -19.44 -9.86
CA MET A 505 -25.62 -19.56 -9.21
C MET A 505 -25.69 -19.10 -7.76
N ARG A 506 -24.96 -19.79 -6.88
CA ARG A 506 -24.87 -19.47 -5.46
C ARG A 506 -23.45 -19.10 -5.07
N PRO A 507 -23.26 -18.31 -3.98
CA PRO A 507 -21.94 -18.03 -3.47
C PRO A 507 -21.17 -19.34 -3.19
N GLY A 508 -19.99 -19.46 -3.78
CA GLY A 508 -19.14 -20.65 -3.69
C GLY A 508 -19.20 -21.59 -4.89
N ASP A 509 -20.19 -21.45 -5.78
CA ASP A 509 -20.25 -22.22 -7.02
C ASP A 509 -19.12 -21.80 -7.97
N TRP A 510 -18.79 -22.68 -8.92
CA TRP A 510 -17.82 -22.38 -9.98
C TRP A 510 -18.48 -21.73 -11.17
N PHE A 511 -17.79 -20.76 -11.76
CA PHE A 511 -18.12 -20.25 -13.08
C PHE A 511 -16.87 -20.09 -13.95
N VAL A 512 -17.06 -20.19 -15.26
CA VAL A 512 -16.07 -19.78 -16.27
C VAL A 512 -16.55 -18.53 -17.02
N GLN A 513 -15.63 -17.69 -17.50
CA GLN A 513 -16.01 -16.45 -18.19
C GLN A 513 -16.66 -16.69 -19.57
N ALA A 514 -16.26 -17.73 -20.27
CA ALA A 514 -16.76 -18.08 -21.61
C ALA A 514 -16.91 -19.60 -21.74
N PRO A 515 -18.05 -20.17 -21.27
CA PRO A 515 -18.28 -21.61 -21.33
C PRO A 515 -18.23 -22.14 -22.76
N ASN A 516 -17.66 -23.33 -22.92
CA ASN A 516 -17.70 -24.09 -24.16
C ASN A 516 -17.95 -25.58 -23.87
N SER A 517 -17.94 -26.42 -24.91
CA SER A 517 -18.21 -27.86 -24.77
C SER A 517 -17.20 -28.64 -23.92
N THR A 518 -16.02 -28.07 -23.65
CA THR A 518 -14.92 -28.74 -22.94
C THR A 518 -14.65 -28.11 -21.58
N ILE A 519 -14.58 -26.77 -21.52
CA ILE A 519 -14.36 -26.01 -20.28
C ILE A 519 -15.61 -25.19 -20.01
N ASN A 520 -16.36 -25.63 -19.01
CA ASN A 520 -17.61 -25.04 -18.53
C ASN A 520 -17.70 -25.19 -17.01
N ASP A 521 -18.80 -24.73 -16.42
CA ASP A 521 -19.00 -24.69 -14.97
C ASP A 521 -19.02 -26.10 -14.35
N ASP A 522 -19.57 -27.10 -15.06
CA ASP A 522 -19.56 -28.51 -14.65
C ASP A 522 -18.14 -29.07 -14.62
N TRP A 523 -17.33 -28.80 -15.65
CA TRP A 523 -15.93 -29.21 -15.68
C TRP A 523 -15.17 -28.64 -14.48
N CYS A 524 -15.42 -27.38 -14.13
CA CYS A 524 -14.83 -26.77 -12.95
C CYS A 524 -15.25 -27.48 -11.66
N SER A 525 -16.53 -27.81 -11.52
CA SER A 525 -17.08 -28.53 -10.36
C SER A 525 -16.52 -29.95 -10.21
N GLU A 526 -16.20 -30.62 -11.31
CA GLU A 526 -15.64 -31.98 -11.32
C GLU A 526 -14.12 -32.01 -11.09
N ASN A 527 -13.40 -30.95 -11.51
CA ASN A 527 -11.94 -30.98 -11.59
C ASN A 527 -11.25 -30.06 -10.55
N SER A 528 -11.94 -29.05 -10.02
CA SER A 528 -11.35 -28.06 -9.10
C SER A 528 -11.74 -28.33 -7.65
N ALA A 529 -10.80 -28.15 -6.73
CA ALA A 529 -11.08 -28.23 -5.30
C ALA A 529 -11.78 -26.96 -4.82
N ASN A 530 -12.88 -27.11 -4.09
CA ASN A 530 -13.61 -25.97 -3.53
C ASN A 530 -12.79 -25.22 -2.46
N PRO A 531 -12.92 -23.89 -2.39
CA PRO A 531 -12.42 -23.14 -1.24
C PRO A 531 -13.21 -23.48 0.02
N THR A 532 -12.68 -23.02 1.15
CA THR A 532 -13.31 -23.19 2.47
C THR A 532 -13.95 -21.90 2.98
N VAL A 533 -13.45 -20.74 2.54
CA VAL A 533 -13.97 -19.41 2.92
C VAL A 533 -14.02 -18.53 1.68
N LEU A 534 -15.11 -17.77 1.55
CA LEU A 534 -15.26 -16.65 0.63
C LEU A 534 -15.02 -15.32 1.36
N LEU A 535 -14.31 -14.42 0.69
CA LEU A 535 -14.09 -13.04 1.09
C LEU A 535 -14.53 -12.09 -0.05
N PRO A 536 -14.91 -10.84 0.25
CA PRO A 536 -15.53 -9.99 -0.77
C PRO A 536 -14.60 -9.71 -1.96
N PRO A 537 -15.15 -9.60 -3.19
CA PRO A 537 -14.39 -9.37 -4.42
C PRO A 537 -13.42 -8.20 -4.32
N HIS A 538 -12.22 -8.34 -4.89
CA HIS A 538 -11.19 -7.31 -4.97
C HIS A 538 -10.65 -6.80 -3.63
N THR A 539 -11.04 -7.39 -2.50
CA THR A 539 -10.53 -6.95 -1.18
C THR A 539 -9.04 -7.22 -0.99
N ALA A 540 -8.43 -7.99 -1.89
CA ALA A 540 -6.99 -8.22 -2.01
C ALA A 540 -6.36 -8.76 -0.71
N PRO A 541 -6.70 -9.99 -0.27
CA PRO A 541 -6.14 -10.57 0.93
C PRO A 541 -4.64 -10.86 0.76
N LEU A 542 -3.80 -10.32 1.64
CA LEU A 542 -2.33 -10.45 1.52
C LEU A 542 -1.68 -11.31 2.61
N ASP A 543 -2.40 -11.58 3.69
CA ASP A 543 -1.99 -12.53 4.72
C ASP A 543 -3.18 -12.97 5.55
N MET A 544 -3.00 -14.09 6.25
CA MET A 544 -3.94 -14.55 7.25
C MET A 544 -3.23 -15.31 8.37
N LYS A 545 -3.80 -15.33 9.58
CA LYS A 545 -3.29 -16.10 10.71
C LYS A 545 -4.42 -16.60 11.60
N PHE A 546 -4.25 -17.79 12.15
CA PHE A 546 -5.13 -18.29 13.20
C PHE A 546 -4.86 -17.58 14.53
N GLY A 547 -5.90 -17.49 15.35
CA GLY A 547 -5.81 -17.05 16.74
C GLY A 547 -4.71 -17.77 17.51
N ALA A 548 -3.89 -17.00 18.22
CA ALA A 548 -2.72 -17.52 18.94
C ALA A 548 -3.09 -18.17 20.28
N HIS A 549 -4.21 -17.77 20.89
CA HIS A 549 -4.66 -18.31 22.18
C HIS A 549 -5.51 -19.55 21.99
N GLU A 550 -5.51 -20.42 22.99
CA GLU A 550 -6.21 -21.72 22.90
C GLU A 550 -7.72 -21.55 22.65
N ASN A 551 -8.31 -20.50 23.25
CA ASN A 551 -9.73 -20.13 23.12
C ASN A 551 -10.05 -19.28 21.89
N ASP A 552 -9.03 -18.71 21.22
CA ASP A 552 -9.24 -17.96 19.98
C ASP A 552 -9.20 -18.94 18.80
N THR A 553 -10.38 -19.28 18.29
CA THR A 553 -10.54 -20.23 17.19
C THR A 553 -10.72 -19.54 15.82
N ASN A 554 -10.48 -18.23 15.75
CA ASN A 554 -10.73 -17.44 14.56
C ASN A 554 -9.55 -17.47 13.58
N LEU A 555 -9.86 -17.15 12.32
CA LEU A 555 -8.89 -16.82 11.29
C LEU A 555 -8.95 -15.32 11.01
N TYR A 556 -7.82 -14.63 11.16
CA TYR A 556 -7.72 -13.20 10.87
C TYR A 556 -7.12 -12.99 9.50
N VAL A 557 -7.68 -12.10 8.69
CA VAL A 557 -7.24 -11.86 7.31
C VAL A 557 -7.02 -10.37 7.06
N SER A 558 -5.88 -10.00 6.47
CA SER A 558 -5.59 -8.63 6.06
C SER A 558 -6.08 -8.37 4.64
N LEU A 559 -7.04 -7.48 4.48
CA LEU A 559 -7.62 -7.06 3.20
C LEU A 559 -6.99 -5.74 2.75
N HIS A 560 -6.10 -5.80 1.76
CA HIS A 560 -5.31 -4.65 1.30
C HIS A 560 -6.12 -3.59 0.54
N GLY A 561 -7.33 -3.94 0.11
CA GLY A 561 -8.27 -3.04 -0.54
C GLY A 561 -8.18 -3.05 -2.06
N SER A 562 -9.33 -2.78 -2.68
CA SER A 562 -9.55 -2.91 -4.11
C SER A 562 -8.96 -1.75 -4.91
N TRP A 563 -8.56 -2.06 -6.14
CA TRP A 563 -8.32 -1.09 -7.21
C TRP A 563 -9.30 -1.27 -8.38
N ASN A 564 -9.78 -2.50 -8.60
CA ASN A 564 -10.65 -2.89 -9.71
C ASN A 564 -12.12 -3.01 -9.30
N ARG A 565 -12.64 -2.01 -8.57
CA ARG A 565 -14.03 -1.94 -8.13
C ARG A 565 -14.46 -0.50 -7.82
N ASP A 566 -15.69 -0.14 -8.18
CA ASP A 566 -16.35 1.10 -7.79
C ASP A 566 -17.72 0.83 -7.12
N PRO A 567 -17.97 1.30 -5.88
CA PRO A 567 -16.98 1.93 -4.99
C PRO A 567 -15.89 0.94 -4.53
N PRO A 568 -14.73 1.42 -4.07
CA PRO A 568 -13.71 0.57 -3.46
C PRO A 568 -14.23 -0.16 -2.21
N GLN A 569 -13.61 -1.29 -1.89
CA GLN A 569 -13.85 -2.03 -0.65
C GLN A 569 -12.58 -2.76 -0.16
N GLY A 570 -12.59 -3.27 1.06
CA GLY A 570 -11.46 -3.87 1.75
C GLY A 570 -10.82 -2.87 2.71
N TYR A 571 -9.52 -2.62 2.59
CA TYR A 571 -8.79 -1.65 3.42
C TYR A 571 -8.97 -1.91 4.92
N LYS A 572 -9.00 -3.19 5.30
CA LYS A 572 -9.44 -3.61 6.62
C LYS A 572 -8.87 -4.96 7.03
N VAL A 573 -9.19 -5.33 8.24
CA VAL A 573 -8.85 -6.61 8.82
C VAL A 573 -10.15 -7.26 9.23
N VAL A 574 -10.32 -8.50 8.83
CA VAL A 574 -11.52 -9.25 9.14
C VAL A 574 -11.19 -10.47 9.99
N VAL A 575 -12.19 -10.90 10.76
CA VAL A 575 -12.22 -12.12 11.55
C VAL A 575 -13.16 -13.10 10.85
N VAL A 576 -12.69 -14.31 10.59
CA VAL A 576 -13.50 -15.42 10.08
C VAL A 576 -13.68 -16.41 11.22
N PRO A 577 -14.90 -16.56 11.78
CA PRO A 577 -15.14 -17.47 12.88
C PRO A 577 -14.99 -18.93 12.45
N GLY A 578 -14.27 -19.71 13.26
CA GLY A 578 -13.97 -21.11 12.98
C GLY A 578 -13.84 -21.97 14.22
N ASN A 579 -13.54 -23.25 14.01
CA ASN A 579 -13.37 -24.24 15.06
C ASN A 579 -12.17 -25.15 14.74
N PHE A 580 -11.47 -25.56 15.78
CA PHE A 580 -10.46 -26.61 15.70
C PHE A 580 -11.07 -27.96 16.07
N SER A 581 -10.79 -28.98 15.26
CA SER A 581 -11.11 -30.36 15.63
C SER A 581 -10.25 -30.80 16.82
N ARG A 582 -10.55 -31.96 17.42
CA ARG A 582 -9.72 -32.55 18.48
C ARG A 582 -8.25 -32.80 18.08
N TRP A 583 -7.97 -32.82 16.78
CA TRP A 583 -6.63 -33.02 16.23
C TRP A 583 -5.95 -31.70 15.85
N GLY A 584 -6.63 -30.57 16.04
CA GLY A 584 -6.12 -29.23 15.73
C GLY A 584 -6.34 -28.78 14.28
N GLU A 585 -7.11 -29.53 13.48
CA GLU A 585 -7.43 -29.12 12.11
C GLU A 585 -8.52 -28.05 12.16
N TRP A 586 -8.31 -26.93 11.48
CA TRP A 586 -9.24 -25.80 11.47
C TRP A 586 -10.29 -25.92 10.35
N SER A 587 -11.50 -25.45 10.65
CA SER A 587 -12.58 -25.27 9.66
C SER A 587 -13.43 -24.05 10.02
N PRO A 588 -14.03 -23.36 9.04
CA PRO A 588 -14.98 -22.28 9.30
C PRO A 588 -16.19 -22.80 10.07
N SER A 589 -16.80 -21.94 10.87
CA SER A 589 -17.96 -22.27 11.72
C SER A 589 -19.25 -22.48 10.92
N VAL A 590 -19.28 -22.01 9.66
CA VAL A 590 -20.42 -22.10 8.75
C VAL A 590 -19.99 -22.77 7.43
N ASN A 591 -20.96 -23.17 6.62
CA ASN A 591 -20.68 -23.69 5.28
C ASN A 591 -20.16 -22.59 4.34
N LEU A 592 -19.56 -22.98 3.21
CA LEU A 592 -18.91 -22.07 2.28
C LEU A 592 -19.79 -20.89 1.85
N SER A 593 -21.03 -21.15 1.42
CA SER A 593 -21.93 -20.07 0.96
C SER A 593 -22.24 -19.05 2.04
N ALA A 594 -22.36 -19.50 3.31
CA ALA A 594 -22.68 -18.63 4.44
C ALA A 594 -21.49 -17.79 4.90
N THR A 595 -20.25 -18.10 4.48
CA THR A 595 -19.09 -17.27 4.83
C THR A 595 -19.16 -15.88 4.21
N LYS A 596 -19.90 -15.71 3.11
CA LYS A 596 -20.19 -14.40 2.48
C LYS A 596 -20.69 -13.35 3.47
N THR A 597 -21.38 -13.78 4.54
CA THR A 597 -22.02 -12.89 5.52
C THR A 597 -21.55 -13.10 6.96
N SER A 598 -20.59 -14.00 7.21
CA SER A 598 -20.22 -14.40 8.58
C SER A 598 -18.86 -13.90 9.06
N TYR A 599 -18.10 -13.20 8.22
CA TYR A 599 -16.88 -12.54 8.67
C TYR A 599 -17.23 -11.22 9.38
N GLU A 600 -16.37 -10.81 10.29
CA GLU A 600 -16.56 -9.60 11.10
C GLU A 600 -15.39 -8.63 10.90
N ASP A 601 -15.68 -7.33 10.91
CA ASP A 601 -14.67 -6.29 10.80
C ASP A 601 -13.95 -6.11 12.14
N LEU A 602 -12.63 -6.34 12.16
CA LEU A 602 -11.78 -6.10 13.35
C LEU A 602 -11.19 -4.69 13.36
N LEU A 603 -10.59 -4.28 12.25
CA LEU A 603 -9.90 -3.01 12.11
C LEU A 603 -10.24 -2.41 10.75
N THR A 604 -10.86 -1.24 10.73
CA THR A 604 -11.35 -0.59 9.51
C THR A 604 -10.88 0.84 9.42
N ASN A 605 -10.78 1.33 8.17
CA ASN A 605 -10.73 2.77 7.92
C ASN A 605 -12.08 3.41 8.26
N ARG A 606 -12.16 4.74 8.18
CA ARG A 606 -13.40 5.48 8.40
C ARG A 606 -14.52 5.02 7.47
N ASN A 607 -14.23 4.93 6.18
CA ASN A 607 -15.13 4.48 5.15
C ASN A 607 -14.32 3.85 4.01
N GLU A 608 -14.53 2.57 3.73
CA GLU A 608 -13.77 1.85 2.68
C GLU A 608 -14.08 2.36 1.26
N ALA A 609 -15.26 2.94 1.04
CA ALA A 609 -15.67 3.51 -0.25
C ALA A 609 -14.92 4.80 -0.58
N GLU A 610 -14.29 5.46 0.40
CA GLU A 610 -13.57 6.73 0.22
C GLU A 610 -12.04 6.53 0.08
N CYS A 611 -11.57 5.28 0.06
CA CYS A 611 -10.15 4.96 0.09
C CYS A 611 -9.36 5.29 -1.18
N GLN A 612 -10.00 5.88 -2.20
CA GLN A 612 -9.29 6.54 -3.31
C GLN A 612 -8.53 7.79 -2.84
N ASN A 613 -8.97 8.43 -1.75
CA ASN A 613 -8.38 9.65 -1.18
C ASN A 613 -7.35 9.37 -0.06
N GLY A 614 -7.05 8.09 0.20
CA GLY A 614 -6.07 7.66 1.21
C GLY A 614 -6.71 6.94 2.41
N CYS A 615 -6.22 5.74 2.67
CA CYS A 615 -6.65 4.84 3.75
C CYS A 615 -5.49 3.92 4.08
N PHE A 616 -5.38 3.46 5.34
CA PHE A 616 -4.40 2.41 5.63
C PHE A 616 -4.74 1.12 4.85
N ARG A 617 -3.72 0.42 4.37
CA ARG A 617 -3.84 -0.78 3.51
C ARG A 617 -3.21 -2.01 4.14
N PRO A 618 -3.94 -2.81 4.93
CA PRO A 618 -3.44 -4.01 5.59
C PRO A 618 -2.66 -4.97 4.66
N ARG A 619 -1.51 -5.48 5.12
CA ARG A 619 -0.64 -6.36 4.32
C ARG A 619 -0.31 -7.70 4.96
N ARG A 620 -0.04 -7.69 6.26
CA ARG A 620 0.25 -8.91 7.03
C ARG A 620 -0.63 -8.95 8.26
N VAL A 621 -0.83 -10.15 8.82
CA VAL A 621 -1.43 -10.38 10.14
C VAL A 621 -0.48 -11.21 10.97
N ARG A 622 -0.47 -11.02 12.27
CA ARG A 622 0.16 -11.95 13.20
C ARG A 622 -0.75 -12.16 14.40
N GLY A 623 -0.68 -13.34 15.03
CA GLY A 623 -1.18 -13.55 16.38
C GLY A 623 -0.01 -13.36 17.36
N GLY A 624 -0.17 -12.48 18.34
CA GLY A 624 0.86 -12.17 19.34
C GLY A 624 1.29 -13.38 20.19
N VAL A 625 2.57 -13.39 20.59
CA VAL A 625 3.07 -14.16 21.74
C VAL A 625 3.10 -13.20 22.93
N PRO A 626 2.68 -13.60 24.15
CA PRO A 626 2.74 -12.75 25.33
C PRO A 626 4.14 -12.15 25.56
N ALA A 627 4.20 -10.85 25.86
CA ALA A 627 5.44 -10.16 26.25
C ALA A 627 6.04 -10.72 27.55
N SER A 628 5.29 -11.55 28.29
CA SER A 628 5.76 -12.37 29.40
C SER A 628 4.78 -13.54 29.64
N LYS A 629 5.23 -14.61 30.31
CA LYS A 629 4.31 -15.67 30.83
C LYS A 629 3.27 -15.01 31.75
N GLY A 630 2.09 -14.70 31.23
CA GLY A 630 0.96 -14.15 31.98
C GLY A 630 0.26 -12.94 31.39
N SER A 631 0.75 -12.30 30.31
CA SER A 631 0.00 -11.21 29.66
C SER A 631 -0.84 -11.72 28.47
N GLY A 632 -2.15 -11.86 28.68
CA GLY A 632 -3.14 -12.40 27.73
C GLY A 632 -3.45 -11.49 26.54
N ILE A 633 -2.44 -11.19 25.72
CA ILE A 633 -2.56 -10.22 24.63
C ILE A 633 -2.58 -10.96 23.29
N THR A 634 -3.72 -10.99 22.63
CA THR A 634 -3.79 -11.23 21.18
C THR A 634 -3.34 -9.95 20.49
N THR A 635 -2.16 -9.99 19.86
CA THR A 635 -1.69 -8.87 19.04
C THR A 635 -2.06 -9.11 17.60
N ILE A 636 -2.64 -8.11 16.92
CA ILE A 636 -2.86 -8.15 15.47
C ILE A 636 -2.18 -6.94 14.81
N GLU A 637 -1.34 -7.19 13.79
CA GLU A 637 -0.30 -6.27 13.31
C GLU A 637 -0.51 -5.86 11.85
N PHE A 638 -0.59 -4.56 11.51
CA PHE A 638 -0.88 -4.10 10.12
C PHE A 638 -0.08 -2.88 9.66
N TYR A 639 0.03 -2.69 8.33
CA TYR A 639 0.87 -1.63 7.75
C TYR A 639 0.38 -0.98 6.45
N GLU A 640 0.47 0.34 6.43
CA GLU A 640 0.82 1.14 5.26
C GLU A 640 1.76 2.26 5.73
N HIS A 641 3.07 2.14 5.52
CA HIS A 641 4.12 3.05 6.06
C HIS A 641 4.30 3.11 7.61
N TRP A 642 3.39 2.50 8.39
CA TRP A 642 3.36 2.46 9.87
C TRP A 642 3.10 1.04 10.39
N TYR A 643 3.52 0.71 11.61
CA TYR A 643 3.17 -0.54 12.32
C TYR A 643 2.07 -0.25 13.33
N TYR A 644 0.95 -0.96 13.28
CA TYR A 644 -0.12 -0.87 14.26
C TYR A 644 -0.23 -2.14 15.09
N LYS A 645 -0.42 -2.01 16.40
CA LYS A 645 -0.62 -3.12 17.33
C LYS A 645 -2.05 -3.08 17.88
N VAL A 646 -2.85 -4.12 17.62
CA VAL A 646 -4.22 -4.26 18.12
C VAL A 646 -4.29 -5.26 19.28
N TRP A 647 -4.97 -4.94 20.38
CA TRP A 647 -5.02 -5.68 21.66
C TRP A 647 -6.44 -6.07 22.00
N ASP A 648 -6.68 -7.32 22.39
CA ASP A 648 -7.93 -7.77 23.01
C ASP A 648 -7.93 -7.43 24.52
N TRP A 649 -9.02 -6.87 25.04
CA TRP A 649 -9.17 -6.47 26.44
C TRP A 649 -9.95 -7.49 27.28
N ASP A 650 -10.61 -8.49 26.68
CA ASP A 650 -11.49 -9.44 27.39
C ASP A 650 -10.77 -10.71 27.88
N CYS A 651 -9.53 -10.57 28.36
CA CYS A 651 -8.88 -11.58 29.21
C CYS A 651 -8.97 -11.17 30.69
N ASN A 652 -10.18 -11.23 31.26
CA ASN A 652 -10.33 -11.44 32.69
C ASN A 652 -10.05 -12.93 32.99
N LEU A 653 -8.82 -13.23 33.37
CA LEU A 653 -8.48 -14.38 34.22
C LEU A 653 -7.48 -13.95 35.30
#